data_AF-A0A8H7NQM4-F1
#
_entry.id   AF-A0A8H7NQM4-F1
#
_cell.length_a   1.000
_cell.length_b   1.000
_cell.length_c   1.000
_cell.angle_alpha   90.00
_cell.angle_beta   90.00
_cell.angle_gamma   90.00
#
_symmetry.space_group_name_H-M   'P 1'
#
loop_
_entity.id
_entity.type
_entity.pdbx_description
1 polymer ?
#
loop_
_entity_poly.entity_id
_entity_poly.type
_entity_poly.pdbx_seq_one_letter_code
_entity_poly.pdbx_strand_id
1 'polypeptide(L)'
;MHRRHRAFEWGDRGSLRGWGSEHGGSHHLCLSAWKGYGQVPDQDATGGGGMAAIGLGSKQVQKYLVDGVVVACENSPLSTTISGDNDKLTEVLDAIKKDQPEVFARRLAVDMAYHSHHMKLIGSDYENDLASRIQSKWPLVKFLSTVTNEVIDVDGALGAAYWRSNLESPVLFSTGLKTLLQQTGGNTVLIEIGPHSALSGPIRQILNETYNKSPPLYVPTLIRSENESKALLTTVGQLFSQGQRLRFDAINPIGRVLPTLPTYPWNHSTSYWYESRVSREYRGRRFAHHPIIGSRVAEASSLEPLWRNWLRIEDIEWCQDHRIGSDVVFPGTGYLAMAGEALRQLCPEAQDISFRQVTILSALVLGGTEATETLLSMRRHKVTNLLDSAWWEFSISSYNETSQLWNKHAFGQVRDGRSEGDDGRDQTIVHVPHEVESGYWYNTMRSVGQNYGPRFQRLDRISAHLLDNEAVADLKPDETDPNYLFLHPATSDACMQLFSAAMAHGQARSLHVKAVPTYIGEAYFKKTSAHNGSKITVGASINNQIPGSPMVGTCVAVDAANAVVLRLKDVKLTPLDEGDNDAITQQQQQQQVPNGSQDPHAGARLRWRPDFDFQDAGQLIRSQSSSDGMVVRKQAYTLLQKLLLLCCLTAQDQYGQIQPSKPYLAEFQKWMTQQATQVRDACVQVGDRDDDIVYPLVKRRESEEFLGLNQEQRATLIKELVENLRETEYGHVGKLIHRVYLGLEDLLNGRRDGLEILRQEEKEQDVDREGGEEEEDPLTSIYNISNQGWNYAPFLELLSHRTPHLRILEIGAGTGGTTDLILRQLDRSMGENSMSTAFYSYTYTDVSAGFFPAAMRRFPRNRYPNIRFQTLDITSDPETKASHPRHSTSS
;
A
#
# COMPACT_ATOMS: atom_id res chain seq x y z
N MET A 1 53.25 53.96 -61.38
CA MET A 1 52.78 53.74 -62.77
C MET A 1 51.47 54.48 -62.96
N HIS A 2 51.45 55.38 -63.95
CA HIS A 2 50.42 56.37 -64.23
C HIS A 2 48.99 55.82 -64.36
N ARG A 3 48.02 56.47 -63.69
CA ARG A 3 46.68 56.69 -64.25
C ARG A 3 46.19 58.09 -63.89
N ARG A 4 45.70 58.76 -64.92
CA ARG A 4 45.54 60.21 -65.07
C ARG A 4 44.34 60.76 -64.31
N HIS A 5 44.49 62.01 -63.86
CA HIS A 5 43.41 62.95 -63.60
C HIS A 5 42.36 62.92 -64.73
N ARG A 6 41.07 62.85 -64.36
CA ARG A 6 40.00 63.42 -65.18
C ARG A 6 39.37 64.55 -64.38
N ALA A 7 39.66 65.77 -64.82
CA ALA A 7 38.83 66.93 -64.56
C ALA A 7 37.44 66.66 -65.14
N PHE A 8 36.39 66.92 -64.38
CA PHE A 8 35.05 67.01 -64.93
C PHE A 8 34.90 68.39 -65.56
N GLU A 9 35.05 68.45 -66.88
CA GLU A 9 34.58 69.58 -67.70
C GLU A 9 33.05 69.64 -67.60
N TRP A 10 32.52 70.78 -67.15
CA TRP A 10 31.11 71.10 -67.30
C TRP A 10 30.87 71.48 -68.76
N GLY A 11 30.36 70.51 -69.52
CA GLY A 11 29.93 70.70 -70.89
C GLY A 11 28.71 71.62 -71.00
N ASP A 12 28.78 72.50 -71.99
CA ASP A 12 27.83 73.53 -72.39
C ASP A 12 26.36 73.07 -72.47
N ARG A 13 25.49 74.02 -72.09
CA ARG A 13 24.05 74.18 -72.39
C ARG A 13 23.30 72.93 -72.87
N GLY A 14 22.80 72.13 -71.93
CA GLY A 14 21.88 71.02 -72.23
C GLY A 14 20.95 70.68 -71.06
N SER A 15 19.77 71.30 -71.05
CA SER A 15 18.54 70.90 -70.33
C SER A 15 18.67 70.11 -69.00
N LEU A 16 18.53 70.81 -67.87
CA LEU A 16 18.02 70.25 -66.60
C LEU A 16 16.51 69.92 -66.75
N ARG A 17 16.14 69.02 -67.67
CA ARG A 17 14.76 68.54 -67.89
C ARG A 17 14.54 67.07 -67.50
N GLY A 18 15.47 66.47 -66.74
CA GLY A 18 15.38 65.07 -66.33
C GLY A 18 15.03 64.82 -64.85
N TRP A 19 14.96 65.86 -64.00
CA TRP A 19 14.67 65.71 -62.57
C TRP A 19 13.25 66.19 -62.27
N GLY A 20 12.29 65.47 -62.83
CA GLY A 20 10.88 65.77 -62.72
C GLY A 20 10.03 64.50 -62.76
N SER A 21 10.04 63.74 -61.67
CA SER A 21 8.88 63.04 -61.15
C SER A 21 9.27 62.33 -59.86
N GLU A 22 8.52 62.61 -58.80
CA GLU A 22 8.54 61.86 -57.54
C GLU A 22 9.84 62.00 -56.73
N HIS A 23 9.98 63.10 -55.99
CA HIS A 23 10.59 63.24 -54.66
C HIS A 23 10.97 64.72 -54.43
N GLY A 24 10.54 65.31 -53.31
CA GLY A 24 10.65 66.75 -52.99
C GLY A 24 12.06 67.33 -52.81
N GLY A 25 13.11 66.69 -53.31
CA GLY A 25 14.51 67.08 -53.15
C GLY A 25 15.05 68.11 -54.17
N SER A 26 14.29 68.43 -55.22
CA SER A 26 14.80 69.19 -56.38
C SER A 26 15.01 70.69 -56.14
N HIS A 27 14.28 71.30 -55.19
CA HIS A 27 14.32 72.76 -54.98
C HIS A 27 15.54 73.21 -54.16
N HIS A 28 15.95 72.42 -53.15
CA HIS A 28 17.10 72.74 -52.30
C HIS A 28 18.45 72.54 -53.02
N LEU A 29 18.58 71.51 -53.86
CA LEU A 29 19.76 71.32 -54.72
C LEU A 29 19.93 72.46 -55.74
N CYS A 30 18.83 72.98 -56.30
CA CYS A 30 18.87 74.20 -57.11
C CYS A 30 19.30 75.42 -56.29
N LEU A 31 18.70 75.67 -55.13
CA LEU A 31 19.11 76.74 -54.20
C LEU A 31 20.62 76.71 -53.88
N SER A 32 21.16 75.54 -53.54
CA SER A 32 22.58 75.35 -53.25
C SER A 32 23.48 75.53 -54.47
N ALA A 33 23.05 75.04 -55.65
CA ALA A 33 23.77 75.24 -56.90
C ALA A 33 23.81 76.73 -57.27
N TRP A 34 22.71 77.46 -57.12
CA TRP A 34 22.63 78.89 -57.43
C TRP A 34 23.37 79.78 -56.42
N LYS A 35 23.43 79.41 -55.14
CA LYS A 35 24.35 80.04 -54.17
C LYS A 35 25.82 79.94 -54.60
N GLY A 36 26.20 78.86 -55.30
CA GLY A 36 27.55 78.70 -55.87
C GLY A 36 27.72 79.23 -57.30
N TYR A 37 26.64 79.32 -58.07
CA TYR A 37 26.61 79.81 -59.46
C TYR A 37 26.38 81.32 -59.59
N GLY A 38 25.97 82.02 -58.51
CA GLY A 38 26.04 83.48 -58.41
C GLY A 38 27.51 83.92 -58.47
N GLN A 39 28.03 83.99 -59.69
CA GLN A 39 29.43 84.24 -60.00
C GLN A 39 29.90 85.57 -59.39
N VAL A 40 31.03 85.46 -58.68
CA VAL A 40 32.22 86.30 -58.80
C VAL A 40 31.95 87.71 -59.35
N PRO A 41 31.76 88.72 -58.48
CA PRO A 41 31.98 90.10 -58.89
C PRO A 41 33.41 90.21 -59.42
N ASP A 42 33.60 90.94 -60.50
CA ASP A 42 34.91 91.23 -61.12
C ASP A 42 35.95 91.51 -60.03
N GLN A 43 36.93 90.60 -59.85
CA GLN A 43 37.85 90.61 -58.70
C GLN A 43 38.66 91.92 -58.59
N ASP A 44 38.72 92.69 -59.67
CA ASP A 44 39.45 93.95 -59.77
C ASP A 44 38.68 95.19 -59.26
N ALA A 45 37.38 95.09 -58.95
CA ALA A 45 36.57 96.25 -58.53
C ALA A 45 36.30 96.36 -57.02
N THR A 46 36.49 95.30 -56.21
CA THR A 46 36.14 95.29 -54.76
C THR A 46 37.09 94.47 -53.88
N GLY A 47 38.41 94.65 -54.01
CA GLY A 47 39.42 94.33 -52.97
C GLY A 47 39.54 92.89 -52.43
N GLY A 48 38.76 91.93 -52.93
CA GLY A 48 38.66 90.55 -52.46
C GLY A 48 38.10 90.41 -51.04
N GLY A 49 37.06 89.59 -50.86
CA GLY A 49 36.52 89.24 -49.55
C GLY A 49 37.07 87.91 -49.01
N GLY A 50 37.03 87.73 -47.69
CA GLY A 50 37.41 86.45 -47.07
C GLY A 50 36.65 86.18 -45.77
N MET A 51 36.95 85.04 -45.13
CA MET A 51 36.45 84.69 -43.81
C MET A 51 37.55 84.13 -42.92
N ALA A 52 37.44 84.31 -41.61
CA ALA A 52 38.37 83.76 -40.63
C ALA A 52 37.64 83.19 -39.41
N ALA A 53 38.11 82.04 -38.91
CA ALA A 53 37.62 81.42 -37.69
C ALA A 53 38.47 81.83 -36.49
N ILE A 54 37.81 82.31 -35.45
CA ILE A 54 38.40 82.83 -34.21
C ILE A 54 37.92 81.98 -33.02
N GLY A 55 38.84 81.57 -32.16
CA GLY A 55 38.61 80.82 -30.92
C GLY A 55 38.16 81.71 -29.76
N LEU A 56 37.26 82.66 -30.03
CA LEU A 56 36.64 83.57 -29.06
C LEU A 56 35.14 83.65 -29.34
N GLY A 57 34.35 83.93 -28.30
CA GLY A 57 32.91 84.16 -28.45
C GLY A 57 32.59 85.50 -29.11
N SER A 58 31.39 85.64 -29.70
CA SER A 58 30.99 86.80 -30.50
C SER A 58 31.17 88.14 -29.75
N LYS A 59 30.76 88.19 -28.48
CA LYS A 59 30.94 89.37 -27.60
C LYS A 59 32.41 89.74 -27.36
N GLN A 60 33.30 88.75 -27.28
CA GLN A 60 34.73 88.97 -27.07
C GLN A 60 35.44 89.42 -28.35
N VAL A 61 34.97 88.95 -29.51
CA VAL A 61 35.52 89.35 -30.82
C VAL A 61 35.16 90.80 -31.16
N GLN A 62 33.98 91.27 -30.73
CA GLN A 62 33.47 92.60 -31.07
C GLN A 62 34.45 93.75 -30.80
N LYS A 63 35.28 93.66 -29.74
CA LYS A 63 36.26 94.71 -29.39
C LYS A 63 37.41 94.87 -30.39
N TYR A 64 37.62 93.90 -31.27
CA TYR A 64 38.67 93.93 -32.30
C TYR A 64 38.14 94.23 -33.70
N LEU A 65 36.81 94.29 -33.89
CA LEU A 65 36.23 94.51 -35.19
C LEU A 65 36.43 95.96 -35.63
N VAL A 66 36.82 96.12 -36.90
CA VAL A 66 36.97 97.40 -37.59
C VAL A 66 35.91 97.52 -38.69
N ASP A 67 35.68 98.72 -39.19
CA ASP A 67 34.79 98.92 -40.33
C ASP A 67 35.27 98.11 -41.54
N GLY A 68 34.35 97.43 -42.23
CA GLY A 68 34.66 96.45 -43.27
C GLY A 68 34.82 94.99 -42.79
N VAL A 69 34.73 94.69 -41.49
CA VAL A 69 34.70 93.31 -40.96
C VAL A 69 33.55 93.12 -39.97
N VAL A 70 32.74 92.10 -40.20
CA VAL A 70 31.59 91.76 -39.36
C VAL A 70 31.69 90.34 -38.80
N VAL A 71 30.91 90.05 -37.76
CA VAL A 71 30.66 88.67 -37.33
C VAL A 71 29.74 88.02 -38.36
N ALA A 72 30.23 86.96 -38.99
CA ALA A 72 29.45 86.16 -39.94
C ALA A 72 28.75 84.98 -39.27
N CYS A 73 29.41 84.29 -38.33
CA CYS A 73 28.81 83.14 -37.65
C CYS A 73 29.15 83.14 -36.16
N GLU A 74 28.13 83.00 -35.32
CA GLU A 74 28.29 82.64 -33.91
C GLU A 74 28.19 81.11 -33.78
N ASN A 75 29.32 80.41 -33.89
CA ASN A 75 29.33 78.95 -33.92
C ASN A 75 29.22 78.33 -32.52
N SER A 76 29.87 78.93 -31.52
CA SER A 76 29.83 78.45 -30.13
C SER A 76 30.20 79.60 -29.17
N PRO A 77 30.10 79.39 -27.85
CA PRO A 77 30.53 80.37 -26.85
C PRO A 77 32.01 80.74 -26.95
N LEU A 78 32.82 79.88 -27.59
CA LEU A 78 34.27 80.01 -27.75
C LEU A 78 34.70 79.98 -29.22
N SER A 79 33.78 80.11 -30.18
CA SER A 79 34.09 80.03 -31.61
C SER A 79 33.20 80.94 -32.44
N THR A 80 33.83 81.89 -33.13
CA THR A 80 33.17 82.88 -33.97
C THR A 80 33.86 82.93 -35.33
N THR A 81 33.10 83.05 -36.41
CA THR A 81 33.63 83.32 -37.75
C THR A 81 33.38 84.77 -38.11
N ILE A 82 34.44 85.48 -38.49
CA ILE A 82 34.39 86.86 -38.99
C ILE A 82 34.54 86.88 -40.51
N SER A 83 33.97 87.88 -41.17
CA SER A 83 33.90 87.99 -42.62
C SER A 83 33.96 89.46 -43.04
N GLY A 84 34.65 89.74 -44.15
CA GLY A 84 34.86 91.11 -44.60
C GLY A 84 35.99 91.26 -45.61
N ASP A 85 36.49 92.48 -45.73
CA ASP A 85 37.57 92.84 -46.65
C ASP A 85 38.88 92.16 -46.26
N ASN A 86 39.65 91.68 -47.25
CA ASN A 86 40.84 90.86 -46.99
C ASN A 86 41.94 91.60 -46.20
N ASP A 87 42.19 92.86 -46.49
CA ASP A 87 43.16 93.69 -45.77
C ASP A 87 42.71 93.91 -44.31
N LYS A 88 41.43 94.24 -44.10
CA LYS A 88 40.84 94.44 -42.78
C LYS A 88 40.78 93.17 -41.93
N LEU A 89 40.53 92.01 -42.55
CA LEU A 89 40.62 90.73 -41.84
C LEU A 89 42.04 90.47 -41.32
N THR A 90 43.08 90.82 -42.07
CA THR A 90 44.46 90.70 -41.57
C THR A 90 44.68 91.60 -40.36
N GLU A 91 44.20 92.85 -40.42
CA GLU A 91 44.29 93.81 -39.32
C GLU A 91 43.64 93.27 -38.04
N VAL A 92 42.42 92.72 -38.13
CA VAL A 92 41.71 92.12 -36.99
C VAL A 92 42.44 90.88 -36.47
N LEU A 93 42.95 90.01 -37.34
CA LEU A 93 43.68 88.80 -36.95
C LEU A 93 44.98 89.14 -36.22
N ASP A 94 45.75 90.10 -36.72
CA ASP A 94 47.00 90.54 -36.11
C ASP A 94 46.74 91.24 -34.77
N ALA A 95 45.67 92.05 -34.66
CA ALA A 95 45.26 92.66 -33.40
C ALA A 95 44.90 91.60 -32.34
N ILE A 96 44.14 90.56 -32.71
CA ILE A 96 43.80 89.45 -31.82
C ILE A 96 45.06 88.68 -31.41
N LYS A 97 45.96 88.37 -32.36
CA LYS A 97 47.20 87.65 -32.07
C LYS A 97 48.17 88.45 -31.22
N LYS A 98 48.15 89.78 -31.33
CA LYS A 98 48.96 90.68 -30.49
C LYS A 98 48.43 90.75 -29.05
N ASP A 99 47.11 90.87 -28.86
CA ASP A 99 46.50 90.92 -27.51
C ASP A 99 46.50 89.53 -26.84
N GLN A 100 46.22 88.48 -27.61
CA GLN A 100 46.08 87.09 -27.12
C GLN A 100 46.75 86.08 -28.08
N PRO A 101 48.08 85.87 -27.95
CA PRO A 101 48.85 85.01 -28.87
C PRO A 101 48.32 83.58 -28.99
N GLU A 102 47.79 83.02 -27.90
CA GLU A 102 47.30 81.64 -27.79
C GLU A 102 45.92 81.41 -28.43
N VAL A 103 45.17 82.46 -28.75
CA VAL A 103 43.83 82.33 -29.36
C VAL A 103 43.95 81.76 -30.77
N PHE A 104 43.15 80.74 -31.09
CA PHE A 104 43.04 80.25 -32.45
C PHE A 104 42.47 81.35 -33.36
N ALA A 105 43.18 81.73 -34.40
CA ALA A 105 42.75 82.74 -35.35
C ALA A 105 43.31 82.37 -36.73
N ARG A 106 42.45 81.90 -37.64
CA ARG A 106 42.89 81.34 -38.93
C ARG A 106 41.93 81.72 -40.06
N ARG A 107 42.48 82.15 -41.19
CA ARG A 107 41.73 82.31 -42.45
C ARG A 107 41.15 80.98 -42.93
N LEU A 108 39.90 81.03 -43.36
CA LEU A 108 39.22 79.92 -44.00
C LEU A 108 39.58 79.90 -45.49
N ALA A 109 39.64 78.71 -46.08
CA ALA A 109 39.90 78.54 -47.51
C ALA A 109 38.62 78.82 -48.32
N VAL A 110 38.17 80.07 -48.29
CA VAL A 110 37.03 80.60 -49.04
C VAL A 110 37.40 81.96 -49.60
N ASP A 111 37.15 82.16 -50.89
CA ASP A 111 37.51 83.38 -51.62
C ASP A 111 36.39 84.44 -51.60
N MET A 112 35.38 84.26 -50.72
CA MET A 112 34.19 85.10 -50.62
C MET A 112 33.86 85.40 -49.15
N ALA A 113 33.48 86.65 -48.87
CA ALA A 113 33.05 87.12 -47.56
C ALA A 113 31.53 86.91 -47.35
N TYR A 114 31.10 85.66 -47.10
CA TYR A 114 29.68 85.36 -46.81
C TYR A 114 29.20 86.06 -45.53
N HIS A 115 27.90 86.34 -45.43
CA HIS A 115 27.27 87.01 -44.28
C HIS A 115 27.85 88.41 -43.96
N SER A 116 28.29 89.14 -44.99
CA SER A 116 28.89 90.48 -44.88
C SER A 116 28.27 91.47 -45.87
N HIS A 117 28.76 92.72 -45.87
CA HIS A 117 28.38 93.73 -46.86
C HIS A 117 28.65 93.29 -48.31
N HIS A 118 29.61 92.38 -48.55
CA HIS A 118 29.86 91.81 -49.89
C HIS A 118 28.64 91.07 -50.43
N MET A 119 27.91 90.33 -49.58
CA MET A 119 26.71 89.60 -50.02
C MET A 119 25.52 90.53 -50.31
N LYS A 120 25.45 91.69 -49.65
CA LYS A 120 24.39 92.67 -49.88
C LYS A 120 24.42 93.26 -51.30
N LEU A 121 25.61 93.31 -51.92
CA LEU A 121 25.78 93.80 -53.29
C LEU A 121 25.06 92.91 -54.31
N ILE A 122 25.07 91.60 -54.08
CA ILE A 122 24.46 90.59 -54.98
C ILE A 122 23.07 90.13 -54.53
N GLY A 123 22.65 90.51 -53.31
CA GLY A 123 21.48 89.93 -52.67
C GLY A 123 20.15 90.21 -53.37
N SER A 124 19.99 91.39 -53.97
CA SER A 124 18.76 91.73 -54.72
C SER A 124 18.63 90.92 -56.01
N ASP A 125 19.72 90.73 -56.75
CA ASP A 125 19.74 89.91 -57.96
C ASP A 125 19.47 88.44 -57.62
N TYR A 126 20.13 87.95 -56.57
CA TYR A 126 19.90 86.62 -56.03
C TYR A 126 18.44 86.40 -55.61
N GLU A 127 17.81 87.38 -54.94
CA GLU A 127 16.40 87.29 -54.54
C GLU A 127 15.46 87.25 -55.76
N ASN A 128 15.66 88.13 -56.74
CA ASN A 128 14.84 88.19 -57.95
C ASN A 128 14.90 86.89 -58.75
N ASP A 129 16.11 86.33 -58.90
CA ASP A 129 16.30 85.05 -59.59
C ASP A 129 15.62 83.89 -58.87
N LEU A 130 15.61 83.91 -57.54
CA LEU A 130 14.93 82.91 -56.72
C LEU A 130 13.42 83.07 -56.69
N ALA A 131 12.89 84.29 -56.79
CA ALA A 131 11.47 84.59 -56.62
C ALA A 131 10.56 83.79 -57.59
N SER A 132 11.03 83.55 -58.82
CA SER A 132 10.30 82.76 -59.81
C SER A 132 10.48 81.24 -59.69
N ARG A 133 11.41 80.78 -58.83
CA ARG A 133 11.87 79.38 -58.78
C ARG A 133 11.58 78.67 -57.47
N ILE A 134 11.33 79.40 -56.40
CA ILE A 134 11.03 78.85 -55.08
C ILE A 134 9.58 79.15 -54.73
N GLN A 135 8.82 78.10 -54.45
CA GLN A 135 7.54 78.22 -53.77
C GLN A 135 7.73 77.86 -52.30
N SER A 136 7.64 78.86 -51.42
CA SER A 136 7.70 78.61 -49.98
C SER A 136 6.47 77.83 -49.52
N LYS A 137 6.69 76.87 -48.62
CA LYS A 137 5.64 76.06 -47.99
C LYS A 137 5.87 76.00 -46.49
N TRP A 138 4.80 75.79 -45.74
CA TRP A 138 4.85 75.56 -44.31
C TRP A 138 5.77 74.39 -43.96
N PRO A 139 6.70 74.53 -43.00
CA PRO A 139 7.63 73.47 -42.64
C PRO A 139 6.90 72.33 -41.89
N LEU A 140 6.96 71.11 -42.42
CA LEU A 140 6.34 69.91 -41.80
C LEU A 140 7.01 69.50 -40.47
N VAL A 141 8.24 69.94 -40.25
CA VAL A 141 9.01 69.74 -39.02
C VAL A 141 9.32 71.11 -38.45
N LYS A 142 9.22 71.27 -37.13
CA LYS A 142 9.58 72.52 -36.44
C LYS A 142 10.97 72.97 -36.87
N PHE A 143 11.05 74.16 -37.46
CA PHE A 143 12.29 74.72 -37.99
C PHE A 143 12.66 75.95 -37.17
N LEU A 144 13.77 75.88 -36.43
CA LEU A 144 14.35 77.05 -35.77
C LEU A 144 15.35 77.72 -36.73
N SER A 145 15.07 78.95 -37.13
CA SER A 145 15.94 79.71 -38.01
C SER A 145 17.17 80.22 -37.27
N THR A 146 18.37 79.91 -37.76
CA THR A 146 19.62 80.50 -37.26
C THR A 146 19.86 81.92 -37.76
N VAL A 147 18.98 82.45 -38.62
CA VAL A 147 19.04 83.84 -39.09
C VAL A 147 18.28 84.76 -38.14
N THR A 148 17.09 84.34 -37.70
CA THR A 148 16.19 85.14 -36.86
C THR A 148 16.16 84.69 -35.40
N ASN A 149 16.69 83.50 -35.09
CA ASN A 149 16.59 82.83 -33.79
C ASN A 149 15.16 82.54 -33.30
N GLU A 150 14.22 82.37 -34.25
CA GLU A 150 12.82 82.08 -33.97
C GLU A 150 12.37 80.81 -34.67
N VAL A 151 11.35 80.15 -34.11
CA VAL A 151 10.68 79.01 -34.76
C VAL A 151 9.82 79.55 -35.89
N ILE A 152 10.01 79.03 -37.10
CA ILE A 152 9.21 79.39 -38.26
C ILE A 152 7.83 78.72 -38.13
N ASP A 153 6.82 79.55 -37.88
CA ASP A 153 5.43 79.14 -37.63
C ASP A 153 4.46 79.95 -38.52
N VAL A 154 4.92 80.35 -39.72
CA VAL A 154 4.11 81.11 -40.70
C VAL A 154 4.33 80.52 -42.09
N ASP A 155 3.24 80.31 -42.85
CA ASP A 155 3.34 79.82 -44.22
C ASP A 155 3.96 80.90 -45.11
N GLY A 156 4.77 80.50 -46.09
CA GLY A 156 5.46 81.47 -46.96
C GLY A 156 6.74 82.09 -46.38
N ALA A 157 7.09 81.85 -45.11
CA ALA A 157 8.24 82.48 -44.45
C ALA A 157 9.62 82.07 -45.00
N LEU A 158 9.73 80.96 -45.73
CA LEU A 158 10.98 80.44 -46.32
C LEU A 158 11.09 80.76 -47.82
N GLY A 159 10.60 81.94 -48.23
CA GLY A 159 10.67 82.44 -49.60
C GLY A 159 12.02 83.06 -49.99
N ALA A 160 12.11 83.62 -51.20
CA ALA A 160 13.34 84.21 -51.74
C ALA A 160 13.97 85.27 -50.81
N ALA A 161 13.15 86.15 -50.22
CA ALA A 161 13.58 87.16 -49.25
C ALA A 161 14.29 86.55 -48.02
N TYR A 162 13.77 85.43 -47.50
CA TYR A 162 14.42 84.72 -46.40
C TYR A 162 15.77 84.14 -46.82
N TRP A 163 15.85 83.53 -48.01
CA TRP A 163 17.11 82.95 -48.50
C TRP A 163 18.17 84.00 -48.81
N ARG A 164 17.77 85.20 -49.25
CA ARG A 164 18.65 86.37 -49.31
C ARG A 164 19.14 86.75 -47.93
N SER A 165 18.22 86.92 -46.97
CA SER A 165 18.59 87.23 -45.59
C SER A 165 19.53 86.17 -45.00
N ASN A 166 19.34 84.90 -45.32
CA ASN A 166 20.23 83.82 -44.92
C ASN A 166 21.66 83.94 -45.50
N LEU A 167 21.81 84.51 -46.70
CA LEU A 167 23.10 84.76 -47.32
C LEU A 167 23.81 85.99 -46.72
N GLU A 168 23.05 87.02 -46.37
CA GLU A 168 23.56 88.32 -45.93
C GLU A 168 23.73 88.46 -44.41
N SER A 169 22.82 87.87 -43.64
CA SER A 169 22.74 88.04 -42.18
C SER A 169 23.65 87.05 -41.46
N PRO A 170 24.10 87.38 -40.23
CA PRO A 170 24.92 86.49 -39.44
C PRO A 170 24.19 85.20 -39.05
N VAL A 171 24.93 84.10 -39.00
CA VAL A 171 24.44 82.79 -38.57
C VAL A 171 24.54 82.67 -37.05
N LEU A 172 23.41 82.75 -36.36
CA LEU A 172 23.28 82.65 -34.91
C LEU A 172 23.20 81.19 -34.43
N PHE A 173 24.18 80.35 -34.78
CA PHE A 173 24.10 78.91 -34.52
C PHE A 173 24.14 78.56 -33.03
N SER A 174 25.05 79.15 -32.25
CA SER A 174 25.18 78.91 -30.82
C SER A 174 23.93 79.33 -30.06
N THR A 175 23.46 80.55 -30.32
CA THR A 175 22.20 81.06 -29.75
C THR A 175 21.02 80.18 -30.16
N GLY A 176 20.91 79.83 -31.45
CA GLY A 176 19.87 78.95 -31.97
C GLY A 176 19.83 77.58 -31.31
N LEU A 177 20.98 76.91 -31.20
CA LEU A 177 21.02 75.59 -30.56
C LEU A 177 20.66 75.66 -29.07
N LYS A 178 21.08 76.70 -28.34
CA LYS A 178 20.66 76.91 -26.94
C LYS A 178 19.15 77.10 -26.83
N THR A 179 18.56 77.92 -27.70
CA THR A 179 17.11 78.11 -27.75
C THR A 179 16.39 76.79 -28.05
N LEU A 180 16.86 76.02 -29.03
CA LEU A 180 16.31 74.69 -29.34
C LEU A 180 16.40 73.76 -28.13
N LEU A 181 17.55 73.68 -27.48
CA LEU A 181 17.80 72.82 -26.31
C LEU A 181 16.96 73.22 -25.08
N GLN A 182 16.61 74.49 -24.92
CA GLN A 182 15.67 74.93 -23.87
C GLN A 182 14.23 74.52 -24.19
N GLN A 183 13.85 74.54 -25.46
CA GLN A 183 12.51 74.18 -25.92
C GLN A 183 12.29 72.66 -25.99
N THR A 184 13.36 71.88 -26.19
CA THR A 184 13.33 70.42 -26.21
C THR A 184 13.73 69.86 -24.84
N GLY A 185 12.89 69.03 -24.21
CA GLY A 185 13.18 68.47 -22.87
C GLY A 185 14.44 67.59 -22.79
N GLY A 186 14.74 67.09 -21.59
CA GLY A 186 16.01 66.41 -21.25
C GLY A 186 16.33 65.06 -21.90
N ASN A 187 15.59 64.63 -22.93
CA ASN A 187 15.87 63.37 -23.65
C ASN A 187 15.89 63.60 -25.18
N THR A 188 16.80 64.48 -25.62
CA THR A 188 16.97 64.87 -27.03
C THR A 188 18.22 64.21 -27.62
N VAL A 189 18.17 63.80 -28.88
CA VAL A 189 19.34 63.36 -29.66
C VAL A 189 19.59 64.38 -30.76
N LEU A 190 20.82 64.89 -30.84
CA LEU A 190 21.26 65.83 -31.86
C LEU A 190 21.91 65.08 -33.02
N ILE A 191 21.30 65.14 -34.20
CA ILE A 191 21.83 64.51 -35.41
C ILE A 191 22.41 65.60 -36.32
N GLU A 192 23.70 65.53 -36.61
CA GLU A 192 24.33 66.42 -37.58
C GLU A 192 24.27 65.81 -38.98
N ILE A 193 23.44 66.41 -39.83
CA ILE A 193 23.30 66.05 -41.23
C ILE A 193 24.29 66.90 -42.05
N GLY A 194 25.36 66.26 -42.50
CA GLY A 194 26.39 66.91 -43.31
C GLY A 194 27.39 65.91 -43.88
N PRO A 195 28.29 66.34 -44.79
CA PRO A 195 29.32 65.49 -45.37
C PRO A 195 30.43 65.12 -44.37
N HIS A 196 30.46 65.77 -43.21
CA HIS A 196 31.35 65.52 -42.09
C HIS A 196 30.74 66.09 -40.81
N SER A 197 31.27 65.70 -39.66
CA SER A 197 30.97 66.21 -38.31
C SER A 197 31.62 67.58 -38.05
N ALA A 198 31.37 68.55 -38.92
CA ALA A 198 31.97 69.89 -38.86
C ALA A 198 31.53 70.66 -37.61
N LEU A 199 30.31 70.43 -37.12
CA LEU A 199 29.75 71.11 -35.96
C LEU A 199 30.00 70.35 -34.64
N SER A 200 30.66 69.19 -34.67
CA SER A 200 30.97 68.39 -33.47
C SER A 200 31.65 69.18 -32.34
N GLY A 201 32.70 69.95 -32.67
CA GLY A 201 33.41 70.80 -31.73
C GLY A 201 32.54 71.91 -31.15
N PRO A 202 31.93 72.77 -31.99
CA PRO A 202 31.00 73.81 -31.56
C PRO A 202 29.83 73.29 -30.71
N ILE A 203 29.15 72.21 -31.15
CA ILE A 203 28.05 71.59 -30.43
C ILE A 203 28.54 71.11 -29.05
N ARG A 204 29.68 70.42 -28.97
CA ARG A 204 30.24 69.97 -27.69
C ARG A 204 30.48 71.14 -26.72
N GLN A 205 30.99 72.28 -27.21
CA GLN A 205 31.18 73.46 -26.38
C GLN A 205 29.86 74.05 -25.89
N ILE A 206 28.84 74.14 -26.75
CA ILE A 206 27.50 74.59 -26.38
C ILE A 206 26.88 73.66 -25.33
N LEU A 207 26.99 72.34 -25.54
CA LEU A 207 26.46 71.33 -24.63
C LEU A 207 27.15 71.38 -23.25
N ASN A 208 28.47 71.55 -23.21
CA ASN A 208 29.21 71.66 -21.95
C ASN A 208 28.86 72.92 -21.15
N GLU A 209 28.56 74.04 -21.83
CA GLU A 209 28.10 75.26 -21.15
C GLU A 209 26.64 75.13 -20.69
N THR A 210 25.80 74.41 -21.45
CA THR A 210 24.37 74.29 -21.20
C THR A 210 24.04 73.18 -20.17
N TYR A 211 24.83 72.09 -20.11
CA TYR A 211 24.58 70.91 -19.27
C TYR A 211 25.81 70.50 -18.44
N ASN A 212 25.61 70.25 -17.14
CA ASN A 212 26.70 69.91 -16.21
C ASN A 212 27.05 68.40 -16.12
N LYS A 213 26.11 67.48 -16.38
CA LYS A 213 26.32 66.02 -16.14
C LYS A 213 25.77 65.08 -17.21
N SER A 214 24.72 65.49 -17.94
CA SER A 214 24.05 64.61 -18.90
C SER A 214 23.62 65.40 -20.15
N PRO A 215 24.57 65.76 -21.04
CA PRO A 215 24.23 66.42 -22.29
C PRO A 215 23.51 65.44 -23.24
N PRO A 216 22.62 65.94 -24.13
CA PRO A 216 22.09 65.23 -25.27
C PRO A 216 23.14 64.42 -26.04
N LEU A 217 22.77 63.23 -26.53
CA LEU A 217 23.65 62.46 -27.42
C LEU A 217 23.79 63.22 -28.74
N TYR A 218 25.03 63.47 -29.16
CA TYR A 218 25.37 64.01 -30.47
C TYR A 218 25.81 62.87 -31.40
N VAL A 219 25.23 62.82 -32.61
CA VAL A 219 25.48 61.79 -33.62
C VAL A 219 25.71 62.43 -34.98
N PRO A 220 26.93 62.34 -35.57
CA PRO A 220 27.14 62.74 -36.96
C PRO A 220 26.61 61.68 -37.93
N THR A 221 26.07 62.09 -39.08
CA THR A 221 25.60 61.15 -40.11
C THR A 221 26.72 60.65 -41.03
N LEU A 222 27.72 61.48 -41.31
CA LEU A 222 28.89 61.13 -42.12
C LEU A 222 30.17 61.65 -41.48
N ILE A 223 31.26 60.90 -41.68
CA ILE A 223 32.59 61.25 -41.20
C ILE A 223 33.55 61.23 -42.39
N ARG A 224 34.40 62.27 -42.49
CA ARG A 224 35.33 62.45 -43.61
C ARG A 224 36.28 61.26 -43.68
N SER A 225 36.47 60.74 -44.89
CA SER A 225 37.32 59.58 -45.17
C SER A 225 36.83 58.26 -44.56
N GLU A 226 35.60 58.20 -44.04
CA GLU A 226 34.94 56.95 -43.65
C GLU A 226 33.97 56.45 -44.72
N ASN A 227 33.65 55.15 -44.68
CA ASN A 227 32.65 54.57 -45.57
C ASN A 227 31.25 55.11 -45.21
N GLU A 228 30.59 55.73 -46.20
CA GLU A 228 29.31 56.42 -46.01
C GLU A 228 28.21 55.49 -45.48
N SER A 229 28.10 54.27 -46.02
CA SER A 229 27.10 53.29 -45.58
C SER A 229 27.34 52.84 -44.14
N LYS A 230 28.61 52.62 -43.75
CA LYS A 230 28.96 52.26 -42.38
C LYS A 230 28.67 53.41 -41.40
N ALA A 231 28.98 54.65 -41.77
CA ALA A 231 28.72 55.82 -40.94
C ALA A 231 27.21 55.98 -40.69
N LEU A 232 26.39 55.92 -41.74
CA LEU A 232 24.93 55.98 -41.62
C LEU A 232 24.34 54.82 -40.82
N LEU A 233 24.79 53.57 -41.04
CA LEU A 233 24.34 52.43 -40.25
C LEU A 233 24.78 52.52 -38.79
N THR A 234 25.91 53.16 -38.51
CA THR A 234 26.35 53.46 -37.14
C THR A 234 25.45 54.51 -36.50
N THR A 235 25.06 55.56 -37.22
CA THR A 235 24.05 56.53 -36.76
C THR A 235 22.74 55.83 -36.41
N VAL A 236 22.25 54.96 -37.28
CA VAL A 236 21.05 54.13 -37.03
C VAL A 236 21.23 53.26 -35.78
N GLY A 237 22.36 52.58 -35.64
CA GLY A 237 22.67 51.76 -34.45
C GLY A 237 22.67 52.56 -33.16
N GLN A 238 23.26 53.76 -33.16
CA GLN A 238 23.26 54.65 -32.01
C GLN A 238 21.86 55.14 -31.64
N LEU A 239 21.04 55.50 -32.64
CA LEU A 239 19.64 55.86 -32.42
C LEU A 239 18.85 54.68 -31.83
N PHE A 240 19.06 53.46 -32.34
CA PHE A 240 18.44 52.25 -31.82
C PHE A 240 18.81 52.01 -30.35
N SER A 241 20.09 52.15 -29.99
CA SER A 241 20.57 51.99 -28.62
C SER A 241 20.02 53.04 -27.65
N GLN A 242 19.60 54.21 -28.14
CA GLN A 242 18.90 55.22 -27.34
C GLN A 242 17.37 55.00 -27.29
N GLY A 243 16.87 53.88 -27.84
CA GLY A 243 15.44 53.56 -27.86
C GLY A 243 14.62 54.39 -28.85
N GLN A 244 15.27 55.06 -29.81
CA GLN A 244 14.57 55.80 -30.86
C GLN A 244 13.83 54.84 -31.79
N ARG A 245 12.62 55.24 -32.23
CA ARG A 245 11.82 54.43 -33.15
C ARG A 245 12.37 54.52 -34.57
N LEU A 246 12.86 53.41 -35.09
CA LEU A 246 13.43 53.33 -36.44
C LEU A 246 12.54 52.51 -37.37
N ARG A 247 12.42 52.98 -38.61
CA ARG A 247 11.75 52.27 -39.71
C ARG A 247 12.75 51.37 -40.41
N PHE A 248 12.92 50.15 -39.89
CA PHE A 248 13.89 49.18 -40.42
C PHE A 248 13.61 48.77 -41.86
N ASP A 249 12.36 48.87 -42.33
CA ASP A 249 11.95 48.62 -43.71
C ASP A 249 12.49 49.67 -44.70
N ALA A 250 12.73 50.92 -44.25
CA ALA A 250 13.39 51.95 -45.05
C ALA A 250 14.92 51.83 -45.04
N ILE A 251 15.48 51.13 -44.03
CA ILE A 251 16.92 50.99 -43.83
C ILE A 251 17.46 49.72 -44.51
N ASN A 252 16.72 48.62 -44.42
CA ASN A 252 17.13 47.32 -44.94
C ASN A 252 16.43 47.01 -46.28
N PRO A 253 17.16 46.47 -47.27
CA PRO A 253 16.53 45.96 -48.49
C PRO A 253 15.64 44.74 -48.18
N ILE A 254 14.67 44.45 -49.06
CA ILE A 254 13.82 43.27 -48.94
C ILE A 254 14.70 42.02 -48.98
N GLY A 255 14.65 41.21 -47.92
CA GLY A 255 15.48 40.02 -47.76
C GLY A 255 14.80 38.95 -46.90
N ARG A 256 15.50 37.83 -46.68
CA ARG A 256 15.04 36.74 -45.81
C ARG A 256 15.50 36.99 -44.38
N VAL A 257 14.59 36.87 -43.41
CA VAL A 257 14.92 36.95 -41.98
C VAL A 257 15.68 35.71 -41.51
N LEU A 258 16.57 35.88 -40.53
CA LEU A 258 17.22 34.76 -39.83
C LEU A 258 16.31 34.33 -38.66
N PRO A 259 15.69 33.14 -38.70
CA PRO A 259 14.74 32.71 -37.66
C PRO A 259 15.41 32.13 -36.41
N THR A 260 16.74 31.94 -36.42
CA THR A 260 17.47 31.13 -35.43
C THR A 260 18.53 31.93 -34.67
N LEU A 261 18.20 33.14 -34.21
CA LEU A 261 19.07 33.85 -33.28
C LEU A 261 18.99 33.20 -31.88
N PRO A 262 20.10 33.16 -31.12
CA PRO A 262 20.07 32.72 -29.73
C PRO A 262 19.02 33.50 -28.94
N THR A 263 18.27 32.81 -28.10
CA THR A 263 17.31 33.44 -27.18
C THR A 263 18.03 34.26 -26.11
N TYR A 264 17.28 35.10 -25.40
CA TYR A 264 17.82 35.88 -24.28
C TYR A 264 18.50 34.94 -23.26
N PRO A 265 19.79 35.14 -22.94
CA PRO A 265 20.50 34.28 -21.99
C PRO A 265 20.09 34.66 -20.56
N TRP A 266 19.03 34.05 -20.07
CA TRP A 266 18.61 34.20 -18.67
C TRP A 266 19.75 33.82 -17.73
N ASN A 267 19.97 34.63 -16.67
CA ASN A 267 20.98 34.31 -15.66
C ASN A 267 20.46 33.20 -14.72
N HIS A 268 20.95 31.99 -14.91
CA HIS A 268 20.61 30.82 -14.09
C HIS A 268 21.59 30.60 -12.92
N SER A 269 22.40 31.59 -12.54
CA SER A 269 23.35 31.48 -11.41
C SER A 269 22.67 31.23 -10.06
N THR A 270 21.38 31.56 -9.95
CA THR A 270 20.60 31.42 -8.73
C THR A 270 19.35 30.58 -9.01
N SER A 271 19.19 29.48 -8.28
CA SER A 271 17.94 28.71 -8.29
C SER A 271 16.95 29.32 -7.31
N TYR A 272 15.74 29.60 -7.78
CA TYR A 272 14.61 30.01 -6.94
C TYR A 272 13.70 28.84 -6.56
N TRP A 273 14.16 27.60 -6.81
CA TRP A 273 13.40 26.39 -6.52
C TRP A 273 13.82 25.79 -5.18
N TYR A 274 12.87 25.67 -4.24
CA TYR A 274 13.07 24.97 -2.98
C TYR A 274 12.47 23.56 -3.05
N GLU A 275 13.32 22.55 -2.88
CA GLU A 275 12.89 21.16 -2.79
C GLU A 275 12.93 20.65 -1.35
N SER A 276 11.80 20.12 -0.87
CA SER A 276 11.74 19.51 0.46
C SER A 276 12.65 18.28 0.56
N ARG A 277 13.06 17.92 1.78
CA ARG A 277 13.80 16.67 2.04
C ARG A 277 13.02 15.44 1.54
N VAL A 278 11.71 15.40 1.83
CA VAL A 278 10.82 14.28 1.45
C VAL A 278 10.78 14.10 -0.07
N SER A 279 10.63 15.18 -0.84
CA SER A 279 10.66 15.13 -2.31
C SER A 279 12.02 14.63 -2.83
N ARG A 280 13.12 15.15 -2.28
CA ARG A 280 14.48 14.71 -2.64
C ARG A 280 14.71 13.23 -2.38
N GLU A 281 14.31 12.74 -1.21
CA GLU A 281 14.46 11.34 -0.84
C GLU A 281 13.54 10.42 -1.65
N TYR A 282 12.33 10.86 -1.98
CA TYR A 282 11.42 10.12 -2.85
C TYR A 282 11.97 9.98 -4.27
N ARG A 283 12.50 11.06 -4.87
CA ARG A 283 13.07 11.03 -6.23
C ARG A 283 14.46 10.37 -6.27
N GLY A 284 15.25 10.55 -5.22
CA GLY A 284 16.64 10.09 -5.09
C GLY A 284 16.80 8.87 -4.19
N ARG A 285 15.82 7.96 -4.14
CA ARG A 285 15.88 6.76 -3.29
C ARG A 285 17.17 5.98 -3.55
N ARG A 286 17.90 5.68 -2.47
CA ARG A 286 19.14 4.90 -2.54
C ARG A 286 18.91 3.45 -2.95
N PHE A 287 17.80 2.87 -2.54
CA PHE A 287 17.43 1.48 -2.83
C PHE A 287 16.10 1.46 -3.59
N ALA A 288 16.00 0.55 -4.55
CA ALA A 288 14.74 0.27 -5.24
C ALA A 288 13.72 -0.35 -4.28
N HIS A 289 12.46 -0.40 -4.72
CA HIS A 289 11.41 -1.11 -3.98
C HIS A 289 11.81 -2.58 -3.79
N HIS A 290 11.76 -3.07 -2.55
CA HIS A 290 12.15 -4.43 -2.21
C HIS A 290 10.92 -5.33 -2.02
N PRO A 291 10.86 -6.54 -2.59
CA PRO A 291 9.62 -7.35 -2.59
C PRO A 291 9.03 -7.65 -1.20
N ILE A 292 9.85 -7.94 -0.17
CA ILE A 292 9.34 -8.26 1.18
C ILE A 292 9.22 -7.06 2.14
N ILE A 293 10.03 -6.00 2.01
CA ILE A 293 10.00 -4.84 2.94
C ILE A 293 9.47 -3.56 2.30
N GLY A 294 9.29 -3.53 0.98
CA GLY A 294 8.79 -2.39 0.24
C GLY A 294 9.79 -1.25 0.12
N SER A 295 9.33 -0.03 0.37
CA SER A 295 10.14 1.19 0.24
C SER A 295 10.25 1.93 1.56
N ARG A 296 11.41 2.54 1.79
CA ARG A 296 11.62 3.40 2.96
C ARG A 296 10.69 4.61 2.90
N VAL A 297 10.00 4.87 4.01
CA VAL A 297 9.09 6.01 4.16
C VAL A 297 9.92 7.28 4.31
N ALA A 298 9.77 8.23 3.38
CA ALA A 298 10.59 9.44 3.32
C ALA A 298 10.27 10.39 4.49
N GLU A 299 9.04 10.36 5.00
CA GLU A 299 8.57 11.14 6.14
C GLU A 299 9.16 10.66 7.46
N ALA A 300 9.60 9.39 7.54
CA ALA A 300 10.19 8.82 8.75
C ALA A 300 11.57 9.43 9.05
N SER A 301 11.90 9.49 10.34
CA SER A 301 13.22 9.94 10.79
C SER A 301 14.30 8.93 10.37
N SER A 302 15.52 9.42 10.15
CA SER A 302 16.67 8.52 9.96
C SER A 302 17.06 7.76 11.23
N LEU A 303 16.61 8.21 12.41
CA LEU A 303 16.86 7.58 13.71
C LEU A 303 15.90 6.40 13.98
N GLU A 304 14.68 6.51 13.47
CA GLU A 304 13.65 5.47 13.58
C GLU A 304 13.07 5.17 12.19
N PRO A 305 13.86 4.54 11.30
CA PRO A 305 13.43 4.34 9.93
C PRO A 305 12.28 3.34 9.83
N LEU A 306 11.40 3.60 8.85
CA LEU A 306 10.25 2.78 8.53
C LEU A 306 10.31 2.34 7.07
N TRP A 307 9.87 1.11 6.80
CA TRP A 307 9.60 0.61 5.46
C TRP A 307 8.15 0.18 5.38
N ARG A 308 7.49 0.58 4.30
CA ARG A 308 6.09 0.27 4.02
C ARG A 308 6.00 -0.53 2.72
N ASN A 309 5.20 -1.58 2.75
CA ASN A 309 4.99 -2.47 1.61
C ASN A 309 3.52 -2.84 1.44
N TRP A 310 3.15 -3.23 0.22
CA TRP A 310 1.90 -3.93 -0.07
C TRP A 310 2.28 -5.32 -0.53
N LEU A 311 2.41 -6.23 0.43
CA LEU A 311 2.91 -7.57 0.20
C LEU A 311 1.89 -8.39 -0.59
N ARG A 312 2.28 -8.84 -1.78
CA ARG A 312 1.48 -9.71 -2.65
C ARG A 312 2.19 -11.02 -2.84
N ILE A 313 1.42 -12.10 -2.89
CA ILE A 313 1.92 -13.43 -3.19
C ILE A 313 2.63 -13.48 -4.57
N GLU A 314 2.15 -12.71 -5.55
CA GLU A 314 2.73 -12.61 -6.90
C GLU A 314 4.14 -12.01 -6.91
N ASP A 315 4.45 -11.10 -5.97
CA ASP A 315 5.77 -10.47 -5.87
C ASP A 315 6.79 -11.37 -5.13
N ILE A 316 6.30 -12.39 -4.43
CA ILE A 316 7.08 -13.35 -3.64
C ILE A 316 6.57 -14.78 -3.82
N GLU A 317 6.60 -15.26 -5.07
CA GLU A 317 6.03 -16.56 -5.48
C GLU A 317 6.44 -17.74 -4.58
N TRP A 318 7.67 -17.74 -4.06
CA TRP A 318 8.17 -18.77 -3.17
C TRP A 318 7.30 -18.96 -1.91
N CYS A 319 6.62 -17.91 -1.46
CA CYS A 319 5.81 -17.96 -0.25
C CYS A 319 4.58 -18.87 -0.40
N GLN A 320 4.10 -19.11 -1.63
CA GLN A 320 2.95 -20.00 -1.90
C GLN A 320 3.16 -21.44 -1.42
N ASP A 321 4.43 -21.84 -1.29
CA ASP A 321 4.85 -23.17 -0.90
C ASP A 321 5.02 -23.31 0.63
N HIS A 322 4.93 -22.23 1.41
CA HIS A 322 4.88 -22.33 2.87
C HIS A 322 3.43 -22.42 3.35
N ARG A 323 2.87 -23.64 3.32
CA ARG A 323 1.48 -23.90 3.72
C ARG A 323 1.40 -24.64 5.05
N ILE A 324 0.62 -24.10 5.96
CA ILE A 324 0.29 -24.72 7.25
C ILE A 324 -1.22 -24.92 7.25
N GLY A 325 -1.68 -26.17 7.30
CA GLY A 325 -3.07 -26.52 6.99
C GLY A 325 -3.42 -26.17 5.54
N SER A 326 -4.57 -25.56 5.32
CA SER A 326 -4.98 -25.06 4.00
C SER A 326 -4.32 -23.75 3.60
N ASP A 327 -3.74 -23.03 4.56
CA ASP A 327 -3.44 -21.61 4.41
C ASP A 327 -1.98 -21.38 3.99
N VAL A 328 -1.76 -20.39 3.13
CA VAL A 328 -0.43 -19.86 2.84
C VAL A 328 -0.05 -18.93 3.98
N VAL A 329 0.97 -19.30 4.74
CA VAL A 329 1.42 -18.56 5.92
C VAL A 329 2.79 -17.97 5.61
N PHE A 330 3.00 -16.68 5.87
CA PHE A 330 4.33 -16.09 5.77
C PHE A 330 5.27 -16.77 6.79
N PRO A 331 6.42 -17.32 6.35
CA PRO A 331 7.26 -18.13 7.22
C PRO A 331 7.84 -17.30 8.37
N GLY A 332 8.05 -17.93 9.54
CA GLY A 332 8.67 -17.27 10.69
C GLY A 332 10.07 -16.73 10.38
N THR A 333 10.82 -17.43 9.53
CA THR A 333 12.12 -16.99 9.01
C THR A 333 12.00 -15.84 8.00
N GLY A 334 10.84 -15.63 7.40
CA GLY A 334 10.54 -14.47 6.57
C GLY A 334 10.63 -13.16 7.34
N TYR A 335 10.24 -13.16 8.62
CA TYR A 335 10.40 -11.98 9.49
C TYR A 335 11.87 -11.65 9.75
N LEU A 336 12.73 -12.67 9.91
CA LEU A 336 14.18 -12.49 10.00
C LEU A 336 14.74 -11.91 8.70
N ALA A 337 14.28 -12.41 7.55
CA ALA A 337 14.69 -11.88 6.24
C ALA A 337 14.29 -10.41 6.06
N MET A 338 13.08 -10.01 6.49
CA MET A 338 12.65 -8.61 6.46
C MET A 338 13.55 -7.71 7.30
N ALA A 339 13.80 -8.08 8.56
CA ALA A 339 14.62 -7.30 9.47
C ALA A 339 16.10 -7.28 9.04
N GLY A 340 16.62 -8.40 8.52
CA GLY A 340 17.97 -8.49 7.97
C GLY A 340 18.17 -7.63 6.73
N GLU A 341 17.22 -7.61 5.80
CA GLU A 341 17.30 -6.75 4.61
C GLU A 341 17.21 -5.26 4.97
N ALA A 342 16.38 -4.88 5.93
CA ALA A 342 16.35 -3.52 6.41
C ALA A 342 17.66 -3.11 7.08
N LEU A 343 18.25 -3.99 7.90
CA LEU A 343 19.59 -3.76 8.44
C LEU A 343 20.61 -3.60 7.31
N ARG A 344 20.58 -4.42 6.26
CA ARG A 344 21.49 -4.30 5.10
C ARG A 344 21.35 -2.93 4.41
N GLN A 345 20.15 -2.37 4.33
CA GLN A 345 19.97 -1.02 3.78
C GLN A 345 20.54 0.07 4.70
N LEU A 346 20.53 -0.14 6.02
CA LEU A 346 21.14 0.76 7.00
C LEU A 346 22.67 0.61 7.10
N CYS A 347 23.17 -0.62 6.96
CA CYS A 347 24.57 -1.02 7.04
C CYS A 347 24.98 -1.82 5.77
N PRO A 348 25.21 -1.17 4.62
CA PRO A 348 25.43 -1.86 3.34
C PRO A 348 26.67 -2.74 3.27
N GLU A 349 27.65 -2.51 4.14
CA GLU A 349 28.91 -3.27 4.22
C GLU A 349 28.78 -4.58 5.01
N ALA A 350 27.63 -4.82 5.68
CA ALA A 350 27.43 -6.00 6.51
C ALA A 350 27.60 -7.31 5.71
N GLN A 351 28.50 -8.18 6.17
CA GLN A 351 28.74 -9.50 5.59
C GLN A 351 28.01 -10.61 6.35
N ASP A 352 27.57 -10.32 7.56
CA ASP A 352 26.94 -11.23 8.48
C ASP A 352 25.99 -10.48 9.41
N ILE A 353 24.94 -11.16 9.85
CA ILE A 353 23.83 -10.58 10.61
C ILE A 353 23.50 -11.50 11.78
N SER A 354 23.34 -10.90 12.96
CA SER A 354 22.88 -11.59 14.16
C SER A 354 21.56 -11.03 14.66
N PHE A 355 20.71 -11.92 15.15
CA PHE A 355 19.44 -11.62 15.80
C PHE A 355 19.44 -12.15 17.23
N ARG A 356 18.66 -11.51 18.09
CA ARG A 356 18.33 -12.05 19.41
C ARG A 356 16.93 -11.68 19.86
N GLN A 357 16.39 -12.49 20.75
CA GLN A 357 15.08 -12.28 21.40
C GLN A 357 13.96 -12.03 20.38
N VAL A 358 13.96 -12.79 19.29
CA VAL A 358 12.94 -12.66 18.25
C VAL A 358 11.69 -13.39 18.71
N THR A 359 10.59 -12.66 18.82
CA THR A 359 9.29 -13.19 19.21
C THR A 359 8.34 -13.10 18.03
N ILE A 360 7.64 -14.20 17.73
CA ILE A 360 6.61 -14.30 16.70
C ILE A 360 5.27 -14.45 17.42
N LEU A 361 4.45 -13.40 17.38
CA LEU A 361 3.18 -13.29 18.10
C LEU A 361 2.01 -13.88 17.31
N SER A 362 1.96 -13.59 16.01
CA SER A 362 0.85 -13.98 15.15
C SER A 362 1.34 -14.30 13.74
N ALA A 363 0.77 -15.34 13.15
CA ALA A 363 1.02 -15.68 11.75
C ALA A 363 0.43 -14.62 10.82
N LEU A 364 1.19 -14.26 9.77
CA LEU A 364 0.67 -13.46 8.67
C LEU A 364 0.15 -14.44 7.60
N VAL A 365 -1.16 -14.62 7.57
CA VAL A 365 -1.82 -15.45 6.55
C VAL A 365 -1.97 -14.63 5.28
N LEU A 366 -1.45 -15.14 4.17
CA LEU A 366 -1.55 -14.51 2.86
C LEU A 366 -2.60 -15.27 2.06
N GLY A 367 -3.68 -14.61 1.67
CA GLY A 367 -4.76 -15.24 0.89
C GLY A 367 -5.47 -14.23 0.00
N GLY A 368 -5.98 -14.71 -1.15
CA GLY A 368 -6.67 -13.88 -2.13
C GLY A 368 -5.75 -13.15 -3.10
N THR A 369 -6.34 -12.33 -3.98
CA THR A 369 -5.65 -11.49 -4.97
C THR A 369 -5.24 -10.12 -4.41
N GLU A 370 -5.61 -9.82 -3.16
CA GLU A 370 -5.41 -8.52 -2.55
C GLU A 370 -4.05 -8.44 -1.84
N ALA A 371 -3.48 -7.24 -1.83
CA ALA A 371 -2.18 -6.99 -1.22
C ALA A 371 -2.33 -6.69 0.26
N THR A 372 -1.53 -7.31 1.13
CA THR A 372 -1.53 -6.99 2.55
C THR A 372 -0.54 -5.87 2.84
N GLU A 373 -1.03 -4.75 3.38
CA GLU A 373 -0.13 -3.68 3.81
C GLU A 373 0.72 -4.14 5.00
N THR A 374 2.04 -4.01 4.89
CA THR A 374 2.99 -4.30 5.97
C THR A 374 3.87 -3.09 6.28
N LEU A 375 4.23 -2.98 7.56
CA LEU A 375 5.11 -1.95 8.08
C LEU A 375 6.21 -2.60 8.91
N LEU A 376 7.46 -2.30 8.54
CA LEU A 376 8.65 -2.63 9.32
C LEU A 376 9.18 -1.35 9.95
N SER A 377 9.32 -1.33 11.27
CA SER A 377 9.99 -0.26 11.99
C SER A 377 11.31 -0.72 12.60
N MET A 378 12.29 0.17 12.61
CA MET A 378 13.60 -0.04 13.21
C MET A 378 13.91 1.14 14.13
N ARG A 379 14.56 0.90 15.27
CA ARG A 379 15.14 1.94 16.12
C ARG A 379 16.38 1.42 16.84
N ARG A 380 17.30 2.29 17.25
CA ARG A 380 18.45 1.86 18.05
C ARG A 380 18.00 1.34 19.42
N HIS A 381 18.51 0.18 19.82
CA HIS A 381 18.31 -0.34 21.16
C HIS A 381 19.12 0.50 22.15
N LYS A 382 18.50 0.99 23.21
CA LYS A 382 19.17 1.82 24.21
C LYS A 382 19.76 0.95 25.32
N VAL A 383 21.07 1.08 25.56
CA VAL A 383 21.74 0.45 26.72
C VAL A 383 21.48 1.29 27.98
N THR A 384 21.52 2.61 27.82
CA THR A 384 21.12 3.59 28.83
C THR A 384 20.36 4.73 28.13
N ASN A 385 19.84 5.69 28.89
CA ASN A 385 19.17 6.86 28.29
C ASN A 385 20.09 7.71 27.39
N LEU A 386 21.42 7.54 27.48
CA LEU A 386 22.42 8.34 26.77
C LEU A 386 23.25 7.54 25.75
N LEU A 387 23.16 6.21 25.76
CA LEU A 387 24.01 5.34 24.95
C LEU A 387 23.17 4.34 24.16
N ASP A 388 23.25 4.46 22.84
CA ASP A 388 22.70 3.49 21.92
C ASP A 388 23.63 2.27 21.81
N SER A 389 23.02 1.11 21.63
CA SER A 389 23.69 -0.15 21.38
C SER A 389 24.02 -0.34 19.89
N ALA A 390 24.91 -1.29 19.58
CA ALA A 390 25.08 -1.80 18.22
C ALA A 390 23.80 -2.49 17.69
N TRP A 391 22.91 -2.93 18.58
CA TRP A 391 21.65 -3.57 18.25
C TRP A 391 20.57 -2.58 17.80
N TRP A 392 19.81 -2.97 16.79
CA TRP A 392 18.55 -2.37 16.38
C TRP A 392 17.40 -3.19 16.92
N GLU A 393 16.37 -2.54 17.46
CA GLU A 393 15.07 -3.17 17.67
C GLU A 393 14.24 -3.07 16.41
N PHE A 394 13.61 -4.17 16.01
CA PHE A 394 12.69 -4.21 14.88
C PHE A 394 11.28 -4.63 15.32
N SER A 395 10.27 -4.14 14.61
CA SER A 395 8.88 -4.59 14.73
C SER A 395 8.25 -4.70 13.34
N ILE A 396 7.54 -5.79 13.09
CA ILE A 396 6.84 -6.07 11.84
C ILE A 396 5.36 -6.20 12.15
N SER A 397 4.55 -5.41 11.46
CA SER A 397 3.10 -5.39 11.59
C SER A 397 2.44 -5.39 10.22
N SER A 398 1.21 -5.89 10.15
CA SER A 398 0.33 -5.72 8.98
C SER A 398 -0.92 -4.94 9.36
N TYR A 399 -1.54 -4.33 8.36
CA TYR A 399 -2.84 -3.70 8.51
C TYR A 399 -3.95 -4.70 8.14
N ASN A 400 -4.88 -4.93 9.06
CA ASN A 400 -6.05 -5.76 8.79
C ASN A 400 -7.22 -4.86 8.36
N GLU A 401 -7.63 -4.99 7.09
CA GLU A 401 -8.70 -4.16 6.54
C GLU A 401 -10.06 -4.42 7.20
N THR A 402 -10.35 -5.65 7.62
CA THR A 402 -11.62 -6.01 8.27
C THR A 402 -11.74 -5.40 9.66
N SER A 403 -10.69 -5.50 10.48
CA SER A 403 -10.70 -4.96 11.85
C SER A 403 -10.29 -3.49 11.92
N GLN A 404 -9.73 -2.94 10.84
CA GLN A 404 -9.15 -1.59 10.77
C GLN A 404 -8.02 -1.36 11.80
N LEU A 405 -7.36 -2.43 12.23
CA LEU A 405 -6.30 -2.41 13.25
C LEU A 405 -4.98 -2.96 12.71
N TRP A 406 -3.90 -2.48 13.30
CA TRP A 406 -2.57 -3.03 13.08
C TRP A 406 -2.38 -4.30 13.90
N ASN A 407 -2.03 -5.40 13.23
CA ASN A 407 -1.62 -6.64 13.88
C ASN A 407 -0.10 -6.73 13.91
N LYS A 408 0.49 -6.84 15.11
CA LYS A 408 1.93 -7.05 15.27
C LYS A 408 2.24 -8.54 15.12
N HIS A 409 3.12 -8.86 14.17
CA HIS A 409 3.49 -10.23 13.87
C HIS A 409 4.77 -10.67 14.56
N ALA A 410 5.82 -9.86 14.45
CA ALA A 410 7.12 -10.21 15.00
C ALA A 410 7.88 -8.97 15.48
N PHE A 411 8.71 -9.17 16.50
CA PHE A 411 9.65 -8.15 16.97
C PHE A 411 10.88 -8.81 17.58
N GLY A 412 11.98 -8.08 17.66
CA GLY A 412 13.22 -8.59 18.21
C GLY A 412 14.35 -7.60 18.02
N GLN A 413 15.58 -8.09 18.12
CA GLN A 413 16.78 -7.29 17.92
C GLN A 413 17.65 -7.85 16.81
N VAL A 414 18.29 -6.97 16.02
CA VAL A 414 19.18 -7.31 14.92
C VAL A 414 20.42 -6.41 14.91
N ARG A 415 21.58 -6.95 14.55
CA ARG A 415 22.83 -6.20 14.39
C ARG A 415 23.66 -6.74 13.23
N ASP A 416 24.59 -5.93 12.74
CA ASP A 416 25.64 -6.38 11.85
C ASP A 416 26.74 -7.11 12.64
N GLY A 417 27.38 -8.09 12.00
CA GLY A 417 28.38 -8.93 12.63
C GLY A 417 27.80 -10.04 13.52
N ARG A 418 28.70 -10.90 14.00
CA ARG A 418 28.42 -11.92 15.02
C ARG A 418 28.03 -11.32 16.37
N SER A 419 27.22 -12.05 17.13
CA SER A 419 26.95 -11.77 18.54
C SER A 419 28.22 -11.91 19.39
N GLU A 420 28.27 -11.19 20.52
CA GLU A 420 29.37 -11.31 21.48
C GLU A 420 29.37 -12.73 22.08
N GLY A 421 30.50 -13.43 21.96
CA GLY A 421 30.67 -14.80 22.46
C GLY A 421 30.59 -15.91 21.40
N ASP A 422 30.24 -15.59 20.14
CA ASP A 422 30.37 -16.53 19.04
C ASP A 422 31.82 -16.55 18.52
N ASP A 423 32.56 -17.63 18.83
CA ASP A 423 33.97 -17.79 18.43
C ASP A 423 34.15 -18.09 16.94
N GLY A 424 33.04 -18.33 16.23
CA GLY A 424 32.98 -18.55 14.81
C GLY A 424 33.82 -19.70 14.28
N ARG A 425 34.13 -20.67 15.14
CA ARG A 425 34.84 -21.88 14.75
C ARG A 425 34.02 -22.72 13.79
N ASP A 426 34.73 -23.35 12.85
CA ASP A 426 34.17 -24.34 11.94
C ASP A 426 33.59 -25.51 12.74
N GLN A 427 32.48 -26.06 12.28
CA GLN A 427 31.79 -27.16 12.92
C GLN A 427 31.68 -28.34 11.97
N THR A 428 32.13 -29.51 12.40
CA THR A 428 31.97 -30.73 11.61
C THR A 428 30.61 -31.34 11.92
N ILE A 429 29.75 -31.43 10.90
CA ILE A 429 28.45 -32.09 10.98
C ILE A 429 28.52 -33.37 10.14
N VAL A 430 28.17 -34.51 10.74
CA VAL A 430 28.27 -35.82 10.10
C VAL A 430 26.92 -36.52 10.18
N HIS A 431 26.49 -37.11 9.07
CA HIS A 431 25.27 -37.92 9.04
C HIS A 431 25.37 -39.12 9.98
N VAL A 432 24.23 -39.47 10.56
CA VAL A 432 24.08 -40.65 11.43
C VAL A 432 23.55 -41.85 10.63
N PRO A 433 23.69 -43.09 11.13
CA PRO A 433 23.43 -44.29 10.32
C PRO A 433 21.97 -44.50 9.88
N HIS A 434 20.99 -43.95 10.61
CA HIS A 434 19.58 -44.12 10.28
C HIS A 434 19.13 -43.04 9.29
N GLU A 435 19.17 -43.39 8.00
CA GLU A 435 18.71 -42.53 6.91
C GLU A 435 17.18 -42.54 6.78
N VAL A 436 16.64 -41.40 6.40
CA VAL A 436 15.22 -41.14 6.18
C VAL A 436 15.06 -40.54 4.79
N GLU A 437 14.17 -41.12 3.98
CA GLU A 437 13.88 -40.61 2.64
C GLU A 437 13.11 -39.29 2.71
N SER A 438 13.56 -38.30 1.95
CA SER A 438 13.06 -36.91 2.02
C SER A 438 11.59 -36.80 1.64
N GLY A 439 11.16 -37.42 0.54
CA GLY A 439 9.76 -37.39 0.09
C GLY A 439 8.81 -38.03 1.10
N TYR A 440 9.19 -39.18 1.65
CA TYR A 440 8.49 -39.85 2.75
C TYR A 440 8.39 -38.97 4.00
N TRP A 441 9.46 -38.26 4.35
CA TRP A 441 9.43 -37.35 5.49
C TRP A 441 8.47 -36.17 5.26
N TYR A 442 8.52 -35.53 4.10
CA TYR A 442 7.59 -34.44 3.77
C TYR A 442 6.14 -34.92 3.68
N ASN A 443 5.88 -36.15 3.22
CA ASN A 443 4.55 -36.76 3.29
C ASN A 443 4.09 -36.96 4.75
N THR A 444 5.00 -37.30 5.66
CA THR A 444 4.71 -37.41 7.09
C THR A 444 4.40 -36.04 7.70
N MET A 445 5.18 -35.01 7.39
CA MET A 445 4.91 -33.63 7.82
C MET A 445 3.55 -33.14 7.30
N ARG A 446 3.19 -33.53 6.07
CA ARG A 446 1.88 -33.27 5.48
C ARG A 446 0.74 -33.92 6.26
N SER A 447 0.92 -35.16 6.75
CA SER A 447 -0.13 -35.84 7.54
C SER A 447 -0.44 -35.17 8.87
N VAL A 448 0.48 -34.37 9.42
CA VAL A 448 0.22 -33.53 10.61
C VAL A 448 -0.14 -32.08 10.24
N GLY A 449 -0.39 -31.78 8.96
CA GLY A 449 -0.83 -30.47 8.50
C GLY A 449 0.27 -29.45 8.21
N GLN A 450 1.54 -29.87 8.08
CA GLN A 450 2.62 -29.04 7.53
C GLN A 450 2.76 -29.33 6.04
N ASN A 451 2.01 -28.59 5.23
CA ASN A 451 1.76 -28.87 3.82
C ASN A 451 2.76 -28.17 2.89
N TYR A 452 4.06 -28.24 3.18
CA TYR A 452 5.09 -27.56 2.39
C TYR A 452 5.05 -27.95 0.91
N GLY A 453 5.07 -26.95 0.03
CA GLY A 453 5.22 -27.09 -1.41
C GLY A 453 6.68 -27.19 -1.86
N PRO A 454 6.94 -27.41 -3.16
CA PRO A 454 8.26 -27.77 -3.68
C PRO A 454 9.42 -26.87 -3.23
N ARG A 455 9.25 -25.54 -3.20
CA ARG A 455 10.33 -24.60 -2.83
C ARG A 455 10.69 -24.65 -1.34
N PHE A 456 9.79 -25.14 -0.48
CA PHE A 456 10.05 -25.35 0.95
C PHE A 456 10.47 -26.79 1.29
N GLN A 457 10.44 -27.70 0.32
CA GLN A 457 10.90 -29.09 0.48
C GLN A 457 12.41 -29.25 0.25
N ARG A 458 13.23 -28.53 1.03
CA ARG A 458 14.68 -28.43 0.81
C ARG A 458 15.52 -29.47 1.54
N LEU A 459 14.97 -30.22 2.48
CA LEU A 459 15.72 -31.27 3.18
C LEU A 459 16.05 -32.42 2.22
N ASP A 460 17.31 -32.82 2.18
CA ASP A 460 17.83 -33.96 1.42
C ASP A 460 18.71 -34.84 2.31
N ARG A 461 18.88 -36.11 1.94
CA ARG A 461 19.73 -37.07 2.68
C ARG A 461 19.54 -36.99 4.20
N ILE A 462 18.28 -37.01 4.66
CA ILE A 462 17.98 -36.86 6.09
C ILE A 462 18.51 -38.08 6.85
N SER A 463 19.06 -37.86 8.03
CA SER A 463 19.45 -38.91 8.96
C SER A 463 19.13 -38.48 10.39
N ALA A 464 18.62 -39.38 11.23
CA ALA A 464 18.21 -39.05 12.60
C ALA A 464 18.80 -40.03 13.62
N HIS A 465 19.13 -39.56 14.81
CA HIS A 465 19.63 -40.44 15.87
C HIS A 465 18.46 -41.24 16.45
N LEU A 466 18.68 -42.53 16.70
CA LEU A 466 17.61 -43.44 17.14
C LEU A 466 17.22 -43.25 18.61
N LEU A 467 18.09 -42.63 19.41
CA LEU A 467 17.93 -42.47 20.86
C LEU A 467 17.96 -41.01 21.31
N ASP A 468 18.74 -40.18 20.62
CA ASP A 468 18.88 -38.77 20.94
C ASP A 468 18.00 -37.97 20.00
N ASN A 469 17.57 -36.81 20.46
CA ASN A 469 16.75 -35.89 19.69
C ASN A 469 17.62 -35.07 18.73
N GLU A 470 18.36 -35.76 17.85
CA GLU A 470 19.30 -35.16 16.91
C GLU A 470 19.02 -35.64 15.49
N ALA A 471 19.17 -34.74 14.51
CA ALA A 471 19.08 -35.07 13.10
C ALA A 471 20.04 -34.23 12.27
N VAL A 472 20.45 -34.79 11.14
CA VAL A 472 21.33 -34.17 10.15
C VAL A 472 20.70 -34.31 8.77
N ALA A 473 20.76 -33.26 7.97
CA ALA A 473 20.30 -33.27 6.58
C ALA A 473 21.18 -32.38 5.71
N ASP A 474 21.25 -32.71 4.44
CA ASP A 474 21.77 -31.80 3.42
C ASP A 474 20.63 -30.91 2.90
N LEU A 475 20.94 -29.70 2.43
CA LEU A 475 19.95 -28.83 1.80
C LEU A 475 20.08 -28.86 0.28
N LYS A 476 18.95 -29.04 -0.41
CA LYS A 476 18.86 -28.85 -1.87
C LYS A 476 19.00 -27.37 -2.20
N PRO A 477 19.92 -26.99 -3.11
CA PRO A 477 19.94 -25.64 -3.64
C PRO A 477 18.73 -25.40 -4.53
N ASP A 478 18.29 -24.15 -4.61
CA ASP A 478 17.24 -23.71 -5.53
C ASP A 478 17.82 -22.60 -6.42
N GLU A 479 18.11 -22.91 -7.69
CA GLU A 479 18.69 -21.95 -8.65
C GLU A 479 17.71 -20.82 -9.01
N THR A 480 16.44 -20.95 -8.65
CA THR A 480 15.42 -19.90 -8.84
C THR A 480 15.34 -18.93 -7.66
N ASP A 481 16.18 -19.11 -6.63
CA ASP A 481 16.22 -18.22 -5.48
C ASP A 481 16.57 -16.79 -5.88
N PRO A 482 15.78 -15.79 -5.47
CA PRO A 482 16.06 -14.41 -5.81
C PRO A 482 17.33 -13.89 -5.13
N ASN A 483 18.23 -13.32 -5.93
CA ASN A 483 19.50 -12.72 -5.47
C ASN A 483 19.33 -11.45 -4.62
N TYR A 484 18.11 -10.92 -4.47
CA TYR A 484 17.86 -9.72 -3.66
C TYR A 484 17.80 -10.03 -2.15
N LEU A 485 17.63 -11.28 -1.75
CA LEU A 485 17.57 -11.68 -0.34
C LEU A 485 18.97 -11.95 0.19
N PHE A 486 19.29 -11.38 1.34
CA PHE A 486 20.49 -11.76 2.09
C PHE A 486 20.47 -13.25 2.48
N LEU A 487 19.28 -13.75 2.77
CA LEU A 487 19.02 -15.12 3.19
C LEU A 487 17.61 -15.52 2.72
N HIS A 488 17.51 -16.64 2.02
CA HIS A 488 16.21 -17.13 1.58
C HIS A 488 15.41 -17.73 2.76
N PRO A 489 14.17 -17.29 3.03
CA PRO A 489 13.33 -17.83 4.10
C PRO A 489 13.17 -19.34 4.02
N ALA A 490 13.00 -19.91 2.82
CA ALA A 490 12.83 -21.37 2.65
C ALA A 490 14.07 -22.18 3.06
N THR A 491 15.29 -21.67 2.80
CA THR A 491 16.53 -22.33 3.27
C THR A 491 16.60 -22.36 4.79
N SER A 492 16.24 -21.24 5.42
CA SER A 492 16.31 -21.09 6.88
C SER A 492 15.21 -21.86 7.58
N ASP A 493 14.04 -21.91 6.95
CA ASP A 493 12.89 -22.67 7.43
C ASP A 493 13.17 -24.17 7.35
N ALA A 494 13.82 -24.65 6.28
CA ALA A 494 14.27 -26.05 6.19
C ALA A 494 15.18 -26.45 7.36
N CYS A 495 16.05 -25.56 7.83
CA CYS A 495 16.84 -25.81 9.04
C CYS A 495 15.98 -26.01 10.30
N MET A 496 14.83 -25.33 10.39
CA MET A 496 13.85 -25.54 11.48
C MET A 496 12.99 -26.79 11.24
N GLN A 497 12.65 -27.11 9.99
CA GLN A 497 11.89 -28.32 9.65
C GLN A 497 12.62 -29.58 10.13
N LEU A 498 13.96 -29.59 10.15
CA LEU A 498 14.78 -30.70 10.64
C LEU A 498 14.53 -31.06 12.11
N PHE A 499 14.01 -30.12 12.92
CA PHE A 499 13.58 -30.40 14.28
C PHE A 499 12.50 -31.50 14.35
N SER A 500 11.65 -31.61 13.32
CA SER A 500 10.64 -32.67 13.25
C SER A 500 11.29 -34.06 13.19
N ALA A 501 12.33 -34.21 12.37
CA ALA A 501 13.07 -35.48 12.24
C ALA A 501 13.83 -35.81 13.51
N ALA A 502 14.45 -34.80 14.14
CA ALA A 502 15.13 -34.95 15.42
C ALA A 502 14.18 -35.39 16.54
N MET A 503 13.03 -34.72 16.67
CA MET A 503 12.01 -35.01 17.69
C MET A 503 11.37 -36.39 17.52
N ALA A 504 11.20 -36.85 16.29
CA ALA A 504 10.59 -38.13 15.97
C ALA A 504 11.62 -39.25 15.78
N HIS A 505 12.91 -39.00 16.02
CA HIS A 505 14.00 -39.96 15.80
C HIS A 505 14.01 -40.58 14.39
N GLY A 506 13.58 -39.82 13.38
CA GLY A 506 13.40 -40.31 12.00
C GLY A 506 12.24 -41.29 11.80
N GLN A 507 11.44 -41.57 12.84
CA GLN A 507 10.30 -42.47 12.78
C GLN A 507 9.04 -41.68 12.45
N ALA A 508 8.57 -41.80 11.21
CA ALA A 508 7.40 -41.06 10.73
C ALA A 508 6.17 -41.22 11.63
N ARG A 509 5.94 -42.43 12.14
CA ARG A 509 4.84 -42.76 13.05
C ARG A 509 4.90 -42.06 14.40
N SER A 510 6.02 -41.43 14.77
CA SER A 510 6.20 -40.72 16.04
C SER A 510 5.99 -39.21 15.89
N LEU A 511 5.81 -38.71 14.65
CA LEU A 511 5.49 -37.31 14.40
C LEU A 511 3.97 -37.10 14.51
N HIS A 512 3.53 -36.53 15.64
CA HIS A 512 2.10 -36.32 15.93
C HIS A 512 1.72 -34.86 16.12
N VAL A 513 2.69 -33.95 16.13
CA VAL A 513 2.49 -32.55 16.52
C VAL A 513 2.79 -31.63 15.35
N LYS A 514 1.83 -30.77 15.02
CA LYS A 514 2.04 -29.58 14.19
C LYS A 514 2.54 -28.45 15.07
N ALA A 515 3.77 -28.01 14.87
CA ALA A 515 4.35 -26.92 15.66
C ALA A 515 4.90 -25.81 14.77
N VAL A 516 4.82 -24.57 15.26
CA VAL A 516 5.33 -23.37 14.58
C VAL A 516 6.29 -22.61 15.48
N PRO A 517 7.28 -21.90 14.92
CA PRO A 517 8.20 -21.10 15.71
C PRO A 517 7.49 -19.90 16.34
N THR A 518 7.63 -19.73 17.65
CA THR A 518 7.08 -18.59 18.41
C THR A 518 8.17 -17.73 19.04
N TYR A 519 9.38 -18.28 19.21
CA TYR A 519 10.52 -17.53 19.73
C TYR A 519 11.85 -18.07 19.18
N ILE A 520 12.82 -17.19 18.98
CA ILE A 520 14.19 -17.52 18.60
C ILE A 520 15.12 -16.70 19.51
N GLY A 521 15.85 -17.40 20.37
CA GLY A 521 16.76 -16.74 21.32
C GLY A 521 17.91 -16.03 20.63
N GLU A 522 18.60 -16.73 19.74
CA GLU A 522 19.68 -16.18 18.91
C GLU A 522 19.61 -16.75 17.49
N ALA A 523 19.85 -15.91 16.49
CA ALA A 523 20.09 -16.35 15.12
C ALA A 523 21.33 -15.68 14.55
N TYR A 524 22.06 -16.38 13.69
CA TYR A 524 23.20 -15.84 12.97
C TYR A 524 23.14 -16.31 11.52
N PHE A 525 23.44 -15.39 10.61
CA PHE A 525 23.49 -15.66 9.18
C PHE A 525 24.70 -14.99 8.58
N LYS A 526 25.52 -15.77 7.88
CA LYS A 526 26.62 -15.27 7.06
C LYS A 526 26.12 -15.09 5.63
N LYS A 527 26.48 -13.98 4.99
CA LYS A 527 26.28 -13.82 3.56
C LYS A 527 27.12 -14.87 2.85
N THR A 528 26.45 -15.90 2.35
CA THR A 528 27.12 -16.91 1.54
C THR A 528 27.12 -16.43 0.10
N SER A 529 28.25 -16.55 -0.58
CA SER A 529 28.34 -16.44 -2.04
C SER A 529 27.71 -17.66 -2.75
N ALA A 530 26.83 -18.39 -2.06
CA ALA A 530 26.30 -19.71 -2.43
C ALA A 530 25.26 -19.68 -3.57
N HIS A 531 25.40 -18.74 -4.51
CA HIS A 531 24.85 -18.89 -5.86
C HIS A 531 25.64 -19.94 -6.69
N ASN A 532 26.68 -20.57 -6.11
CA ASN A 532 27.54 -21.55 -6.78
C ASN A 532 27.31 -23.02 -6.36
N GLY A 533 26.10 -23.41 -5.92
CA GLY A 533 25.76 -24.82 -5.70
C GLY A 533 26.61 -25.55 -4.64
N SER A 534 27.22 -24.81 -3.71
CA SER A 534 27.98 -25.39 -2.60
C SER A 534 27.06 -26.13 -1.64
N LYS A 535 27.37 -27.40 -1.38
CA LYS A 535 26.65 -28.26 -0.44
C LYS A 535 26.55 -27.60 0.96
N ILE A 536 25.34 -27.50 1.49
CA ILE A 536 25.07 -27.06 2.87
C ILE A 536 24.57 -28.27 3.66
N THR A 537 25.18 -28.53 4.81
CA THR A 537 24.77 -29.60 5.73
C THR A 537 24.30 -28.96 7.03
N VAL A 538 23.16 -29.41 7.54
CA VAL A 538 22.49 -28.91 8.74
C VAL A 538 22.47 -30.01 9.79
N GLY A 539 22.85 -29.66 11.01
CA GLY A 539 22.62 -30.48 12.21
C GLY A 539 21.63 -29.78 13.12
N ALA A 540 20.67 -30.51 13.67
CA ALA A 540 19.67 -30.00 14.59
C ALA A 540 19.56 -30.91 15.82
N SER A 541 19.37 -30.29 16.98
CA SER A 541 19.03 -30.97 18.23
C SER A 541 17.82 -30.30 18.87
N ILE A 542 16.99 -31.06 19.57
CA ILE A 542 15.78 -30.54 20.21
C ILE A 542 15.52 -31.14 21.59
N ASN A 543 15.23 -30.30 22.57
CA ASN A 543 14.84 -30.75 23.90
C ASN A 543 13.33 -30.98 23.92
N ASN A 544 12.92 -32.25 23.85
CA ASN A 544 11.54 -32.67 23.96
C ASN A 544 11.29 -33.26 25.35
N GLN A 545 10.88 -32.43 26.32
CA GLN A 545 10.75 -32.88 27.72
C GLN A 545 9.32 -33.24 28.12
N ILE A 546 8.28 -32.72 27.45
CA ILE A 546 6.86 -33.00 27.81
C ILE A 546 5.96 -32.84 26.56
N PRO A 547 5.12 -33.84 26.22
CA PRO A 547 4.09 -33.70 25.17
C PRO A 547 3.18 -32.49 25.42
N GLY A 548 2.93 -31.69 24.39
CA GLY A 548 2.10 -30.46 24.48
C GLY A 548 2.80 -29.24 25.07
N SER A 549 4.02 -29.36 25.62
CA SER A 549 4.83 -28.20 26.00
C SER A 549 5.61 -27.65 24.81
N PRO A 550 5.96 -26.35 24.80
CA PRO A 550 6.81 -25.80 23.76
C PRO A 550 8.18 -26.48 23.76
N MET A 551 8.65 -26.87 22.58
CA MET A 551 9.91 -27.56 22.39
C MET A 551 10.98 -26.55 22.03
N VAL A 552 12.21 -26.76 22.51
CA VAL A 552 13.32 -25.82 22.27
C VAL A 552 14.43 -26.52 21.51
N GLY A 553 14.72 -26.05 20.30
CA GLY A 553 15.70 -26.61 19.40
C GLY A 553 16.86 -25.66 19.10
N THR A 554 17.99 -26.24 18.72
CA THR A 554 19.14 -25.53 18.16
C THR A 554 19.56 -26.23 16.87
N CYS A 555 19.80 -25.47 15.81
CA CYS A 555 20.37 -26.01 14.58
C CYS A 555 21.49 -25.14 14.04
N VAL A 556 22.45 -25.79 13.38
CA VAL A 556 23.61 -25.16 12.75
C VAL A 556 23.72 -25.70 11.33
N ALA A 557 23.91 -24.80 10.37
CA ALA A 557 24.21 -25.14 9.00
C ALA A 557 25.65 -24.73 8.68
N VAL A 558 26.37 -25.62 8.00
CA VAL A 558 27.75 -25.41 7.55
C VAL A 558 27.87 -25.60 6.04
N ASP A 559 28.81 -24.89 5.44
CA ASP A 559 29.18 -25.10 4.03
C ASP A 559 30.14 -26.29 3.86
N ALA A 560 30.56 -26.56 2.61
CA ALA A 560 31.49 -27.64 2.29
C ALA A 560 32.88 -27.50 2.95
N ALA A 561 33.23 -26.32 3.47
CA ALA A 561 34.46 -26.09 4.23
C ALA A 561 34.23 -26.19 5.74
N ASN A 562 33.05 -26.66 6.19
CA ASN A 562 32.61 -26.70 7.58
C ASN A 562 32.44 -25.31 8.25
N ALA A 563 32.46 -24.23 7.47
CA ALA A 563 32.25 -22.91 8.02
C ALA A 563 30.77 -22.68 8.34
N VAL A 564 30.48 -22.16 9.53
CA VAL A 564 29.09 -21.87 9.95
C VAL A 564 28.50 -20.75 9.09
N VAL A 565 27.42 -21.08 8.38
CA VAL A 565 26.69 -20.15 7.51
C VAL A 565 25.36 -19.72 8.10
N LEU A 566 24.75 -20.57 8.93
CA LEU A 566 23.52 -20.28 9.66
C LEU A 566 23.57 -20.96 11.03
N ARG A 567 23.09 -20.26 12.05
CA ARG A 567 22.85 -20.84 13.37
C ARG A 567 21.54 -20.31 13.91
N LEU A 568 20.70 -21.20 14.43
CA LEU A 568 19.49 -20.87 15.17
C LEU A 568 19.58 -21.54 16.52
N LYS A 569 19.49 -20.77 17.60
CA LYS A 569 19.62 -21.25 18.97
C LYS A 569 18.41 -20.83 19.79
N ASP A 570 17.99 -21.72 20.68
CA ASP A 570 16.82 -21.55 21.53
C ASP A 570 15.55 -21.24 20.71
N VAL A 571 15.36 -21.98 19.61
CA VAL A 571 14.15 -21.91 18.77
C VAL A 571 13.02 -22.62 19.50
N LYS A 572 12.04 -21.86 19.96
CA LYS A 572 10.84 -22.37 20.61
C LYS A 572 9.77 -22.69 19.55
N LEU A 573 9.43 -23.96 19.44
CA LEU A 573 8.33 -24.46 18.63
C LEU A 573 7.11 -24.69 19.53
N THR A 574 6.00 -24.03 19.22
CA THR A 574 4.74 -24.18 19.95
C THR A 574 3.77 -25.05 19.13
N PRO A 575 3.18 -26.10 19.72
CA PRO A 575 2.09 -26.86 19.11
C PRO A 575 0.92 -25.94 18.72
N LEU A 576 0.35 -26.14 17.53
CA LEU A 576 -0.90 -25.51 17.13
C LEU A 576 -2.05 -26.46 17.48
N ASP A 577 -2.89 -26.06 18.44
CA ASP A 577 -4.12 -26.78 18.76
C ASP A 577 -5.05 -26.79 17.54
N GLU A 578 -5.64 -27.94 17.22
CA GLU A 578 -6.81 -27.96 16.35
C GLU A 578 -7.94 -27.27 17.09
N GLY A 579 -8.40 -26.14 16.56
CA GLY A 579 -9.47 -25.37 17.17
C GLY A 579 -10.73 -26.21 17.32
N ASP A 580 -11.08 -26.51 18.57
CA ASP A 580 -12.44 -26.39 19.06
C ASP A 580 -12.38 -25.66 20.40
N ASN A 581 -13.13 -24.55 20.49
CA ASN A 581 -13.25 -23.73 21.69
C ASN A 581 -13.84 -24.57 22.82
N ASP A 582 -13.02 -25.05 23.75
CA ASP A 582 -13.45 -25.35 25.13
C ASP A 582 -12.23 -25.26 26.07
N ALA A 583 -12.00 -24.06 26.61
CA ALA A 583 -10.96 -23.77 27.59
C ALA A 583 -11.14 -24.52 28.95
N ILE A 584 -12.14 -25.39 29.07
CA ILE A 584 -12.47 -26.15 30.27
C ILE A 584 -11.80 -27.54 30.27
N THR A 585 -11.38 -28.07 29.10
CA THR A 585 -10.91 -29.46 28.99
C THR A 585 -9.43 -29.66 29.37
N GLN A 586 -8.63 -28.59 29.45
CA GLN A 586 -7.20 -28.71 29.79
C GLN A 586 -6.94 -29.08 31.26
N GLN A 587 -7.86 -28.80 32.19
CA GLN A 587 -7.70 -29.21 33.60
C GLN A 587 -8.14 -30.65 33.87
N GLN A 588 -8.97 -31.26 33.02
CA GLN A 588 -9.43 -32.65 33.22
C GLN A 588 -8.63 -33.69 32.42
N GLN A 589 -7.99 -33.32 31.31
CA GLN A 589 -7.06 -34.23 30.60
C GLN A 589 -5.68 -34.37 31.28
N GLN A 590 -5.32 -33.47 32.19
CA GLN A 590 -4.04 -33.52 32.92
C GLN A 590 -3.97 -34.61 34.02
N GLN A 591 -5.08 -35.29 34.35
CA GLN A 591 -5.08 -36.29 35.43
C GLN A 591 -5.10 -37.76 34.96
N GLN A 592 -5.14 -38.05 33.65
CA GLN A 592 -5.17 -39.45 33.16
C GLN A 592 -4.32 -39.70 31.90
N VAL A 593 -3.19 -39.01 31.73
CA VAL A 593 -2.16 -39.48 30.81
C VAL A 593 -1.07 -40.16 31.63
N PRO A 594 -1.03 -41.50 31.72
CA PRO A 594 0.09 -42.19 32.34
C PRO A 594 1.38 -41.83 31.62
N ASN A 595 2.43 -41.58 32.40
CA ASN A 595 3.80 -41.32 31.92
C ASN A 595 4.21 -42.25 30.76
N GLY A 596 4.63 -41.64 29.66
CA GLY A 596 5.17 -42.33 28.48
C GLY A 596 4.22 -42.20 27.28
N SER A 597 4.71 -41.62 26.19
CA SER A 597 4.07 -41.71 24.88
C SER A 597 3.94 -43.20 24.52
N GLN A 598 2.78 -43.80 24.80
CA GLN A 598 2.48 -45.13 24.31
C GLN A 598 2.28 -44.99 22.81
N ASP A 599 3.33 -45.25 22.04
CA ASP A 599 3.22 -45.59 20.63
C ASP A 599 2.18 -46.73 20.51
N PRO A 600 0.96 -46.44 20.02
CA PRO A 600 -0.12 -47.43 19.99
C PRO A 600 0.17 -48.57 19.00
N HIS A 601 1.26 -48.45 18.24
CA HIS A 601 1.74 -49.44 17.27
C HIS A 601 3.04 -50.13 17.72
N ALA A 602 3.52 -49.93 18.95
CA ALA A 602 4.78 -50.51 19.46
C ALA A 602 4.80 -52.04 19.44
N GLY A 603 3.63 -52.69 19.37
CA GLY A 603 3.53 -54.13 19.20
C GLY A 603 2.08 -54.58 18.98
N ALA A 604 1.92 -55.73 18.32
CA ALA A 604 0.63 -56.39 18.19
C ALA A 604 0.56 -57.60 19.14
N ARG A 605 -0.56 -57.75 19.85
CA ARG A 605 -0.85 -58.95 20.63
C ARG A 605 -1.88 -59.78 19.90
N LEU A 606 -1.49 -60.99 19.47
CA LEU A 606 -2.44 -61.98 18.98
C LEU A 606 -3.43 -62.31 20.09
N ARG A 607 -4.71 -61.95 19.87
CA ARG A 607 -5.83 -62.35 20.72
C ARG A 607 -6.60 -63.40 19.93
N TRP A 608 -6.76 -64.59 20.51
CA TRP A 608 -7.61 -65.63 19.96
C TRP A 608 -8.97 -65.60 20.65
N ARG A 609 -10.05 -65.66 19.86
CA ARG A 609 -11.41 -65.87 20.35
C ARG A 609 -12.06 -67.03 19.59
N PRO A 610 -13.08 -67.68 20.17
CA PRO A 610 -13.93 -68.62 19.44
C PRO A 610 -14.52 -67.95 18.18
N ASP A 611 -14.64 -68.72 17.08
CA ASP A 611 -15.27 -68.20 15.87
C ASP A 611 -16.75 -67.90 16.15
N PHE A 612 -17.19 -66.74 15.70
CA PHE A 612 -18.56 -66.26 15.84
C PHE A 612 -19.58 -67.22 15.21
N ASP A 613 -19.27 -67.82 14.05
CA ASP A 613 -20.22 -68.71 13.34
C ASP A 613 -20.44 -70.05 14.04
N PHE A 614 -19.55 -70.44 14.96
CA PHE A 614 -19.64 -71.70 15.72
C PHE A 614 -20.23 -71.53 17.13
N GLN A 615 -20.66 -70.31 17.50
CA GLN A 615 -21.28 -70.09 18.80
C GLN A 615 -22.77 -70.42 18.80
N ASP A 616 -23.27 -70.89 19.95
CA ASP A 616 -24.71 -71.00 20.19
C ASP A 616 -25.33 -69.60 20.25
N ALA A 617 -26.24 -69.31 19.31
CA ALA A 617 -26.92 -68.01 19.21
C ALA A 617 -27.66 -67.65 20.51
N GLY A 618 -28.18 -68.64 21.26
CA GLY A 618 -28.84 -68.42 22.55
C GLY A 618 -27.90 -67.96 23.68
N GLN A 619 -26.58 -68.10 23.50
CA GLN A 619 -25.57 -67.66 24.45
C GLN A 619 -24.94 -66.31 24.09
N LEU A 620 -25.12 -65.83 22.86
CA LEU A 620 -24.57 -64.57 22.38
C LEU A 620 -25.32 -63.35 22.93
N ILE A 621 -26.65 -63.45 23.02
CA ILE A 621 -27.53 -62.44 23.64
C ILE A 621 -28.35 -63.15 24.72
N ARG A 622 -28.11 -62.80 25.98
CA ARG A 622 -28.72 -63.49 27.13
C ARG A 622 -29.38 -62.53 28.11
N SER A 623 -30.43 -63.00 28.76
CA SER A 623 -31.07 -62.25 29.86
C SER A 623 -30.10 -62.09 31.04
N GLN A 624 -30.05 -60.89 31.62
CA GLN A 624 -29.33 -60.57 32.84
C GLN A 624 -30.28 -60.67 34.04
N SER A 625 -30.37 -61.87 34.62
CA SER A 625 -31.13 -62.12 35.85
C SER A 625 -30.26 -62.77 36.92
N SER A 626 -29.94 -62.02 37.99
CA SER A 626 -29.48 -62.59 39.26
C SER A 626 -30.70 -63.09 40.06
N SER A 627 -30.53 -64.15 40.84
CA SER A 627 -31.59 -64.75 41.66
C SER A 627 -32.20 -63.76 42.67
N ASP A 628 -31.37 -62.88 43.26
CA ASP A 628 -31.81 -61.86 44.21
C ASP A 628 -32.53 -60.68 43.53
N GLY A 629 -32.10 -60.31 42.32
CA GLY A 629 -32.75 -59.27 41.52
C GLY A 629 -34.15 -59.68 41.04
N MET A 630 -34.42 -60.98 40.89
CA MET A 630 -35.72 -61.48 40.43
C MET A 630 -36.84 -61.26 41.46
N VAL A 631 -36.54 -61.36 42.76
CA VAL A 631 -37.53 -61.15 43.85
C VAL A 631 -37.90 -59.67 43.98
N VAL A 632 -36.89 -58.79 43.96
CA VAL A 632 -37.09 -57.32 44.03
C VAL A 632 -37.85 -56.81 42.80
N ARG A 633 -37.49 -57.29 41.60
CA ARG A 633 -38.22 -57.00 40.35
C ARG A 633 -39.68 -57.45 40.45
N LYS A 634 -39.95 -58.65 40.97
CA LYS A 634 -41.32 -59.16 41.10
C LYS A 634 -42.19 -58.26 41.98
N GLN A 635 -41.65 -57.70 43.07
CA GLN A 635 -42.36 -56.75 43.93
C GLN A 635 -42.69 -55.45 43.19
N ALA A 636 -41.70 -54.85 42.52
CA ALA A 636 -41.93 -53.63 41.74
C ALA A 636 -42.89 -53.84 40.56
N TYR A 637 -42.78 -54.97 39.84
CA TYR A 637 -43.74 -55.35 38.79
C TYR A 637 -45.15 -55.54 39.36
N THR A 638 -45.30 -56.09 40.57
CA THR A 638 -46.60 -56.22 41.22
C THR A 638 -47.21 -54.85 41.48
N LEU A 639 -46.43 -53.89 41.96
CA LEU A 639 -46.87 -52.50 42.14
C LEU A 639 -47.27 -51.84 40.82
N LEU A 640 -46.49 -52.05 39.74
CA LEU A 640 -46.83 -51.56 38.39
C LEU A 640 -48.14 -52.15 37.87
N GLN A 641 -48.36 -53.45 38.05
CA GLN A 641 -49.60 -54.11 37.62
C GLN A 641 -50.81 -53.59 38.39
N LYS A 642 -50.67 -53.35 39.71
CA LYS A 642 -51.71 -52.71 40.53
C LYS A 642 -52.02 -51.29 40.04
N LEU A 643 -50.98 -50.47 39.81
CA LEU A 643 -51.12 -49.11 39.29
C LEU A 643 -51.83 -49.11 37.94
N LEU A 644 -51.39 -49.95 37.00
CA LEU A 644 -51.97 -50.05 35.67
C LEU A 644 -53.43 -50.48 35.71
N LEU A 645 -53.76 -51.50 36.52
CA LEU A 645 -55.13 -51.97 36.68
C LEU A 645 -56.05 -50.87 37.23
N LEU A 646 -55.61 -50.16 38.28
CA LEU A 646 -56.37 -49.05 38.87
C LEU A 646 -56.56 -47.90 37.88
N CYS A 647 -55.52 -47.54 37.12
CA CYS A 647 -55.63 -46.55 36.04
C CYS A 647 -56.63 -47.00 34.97
N CYS A 648 -56.62 -48.27 34.54
CA CYS A 648 -57.53 -48.80 33.53
C CYS A 648 -58.99 -48.85 34.03
N LEU A 649 -59.23 -49.35 35.25
CA LEU A 649 -60.56 -49.37 35.88
C LEU A 649 -61.15 -47.96 35.98
N THR A 650 -60.34 -47.01 36.45
CA THR A 650 -60.74 -45.61 36.61
C THR A 650 -60.95 -44.92 35.27
N ALA A 651 -60.07 -45.17 34.30
CA ALA A 651 -60.18 -44.63 32.96
C ALA A 651 -61.40 -45.18 32.20
N GLN A 652 -61.74 -46.45 32.35
CA GLN A 652 -62.95 -47.02 31.75
C GLN A 652 -64.21 -46.34 32.31
N ASP A 653 -64.27 -46.13 33.63
CA ASP A 653 -65.42 -45.52 34.29
C ASP A 653 -65.59 -44.03 33.92
N GLN A 654 -64.48 -43.29 33.77
CA GLN A 654 -64.51 -41.85 33.47
C GLN A 654 -64.56 -41.52 31.98
N TYR A 655 -63.81 -42.27 31.16
CA TYR A 655 -63.50 -41.91 29.78
C TYR A 655 -63.91 -42.97 28.76
N GLY A 656 -64.54 -44.08 29.19
CA GLY A 656 -64.93 -45.18 28.31
C GLY A 656 -65.97 -44.82 27.24
N GLN A 657 -66.66 -43.68 27.37
CA GLN A 657 -67.64 -43.17 26.41
C GLN A 657 -67.06 -42.10 25.45
N ILE A 658 -65.83 -41.65 25.65
CA ILE A 658 -65.19 -40.68 24.75
C ILE A 658 -64.92 -41.37 23.41
N GLN A 659 -65.23 -40.72 22.28
CA GLN A 659 -64.82 -41.19 20.95
C GLN A 659 -63.39 -40.69 20.64
N PRO A 660 -62.38 -41.58 20.50
CA PRO A 660 -61.01 -41.13 20.30
C PRO A 660 -60.79 -40.45 18.94
N SER A 661 -59.98 -39.40 18.95
CA SER A 661 -59.71 -38.53 17.78
C SER A 661 -58.94 -39.21 16.64
N LYS A 662 -58.20 -40.30 16.94
CA LYS A 662 -57.35 -41.01 15.98
C LYS A 662 -57.61 -42.54 16.05
N PRO A 663 -57.52 -43.29 14.93
CA PRO A 663 -57.81 -44.73 14.90
C PRO A 663 -56.98 -45.57 15.89
N TYR A 664 -55.68 -45.27 16.08
CA TYR A 664 -54.84 -46.02 17.01
C TYR A 664 -55.20 -45.76 18.48
N LEU A 665 -55.76 -44.58 18.79
CA LEU A 665 -56.22 -44.26 20.15
C LEU A 665 -57.51 -45.03 20.49
N ALA A 666 -58.33 -45.37 19.49
CA ALA A 666 -59.48 -46.25 19.65
C ALA A 666 -59.07 -47.67 20.06
N GLU A 667 -58.01 -48.22 19.44
CA GLU A 667 -57.47 -49.51 19.86
C GLU A 667 -56.83 -49.44 21.26
N PHE A 668 -56.17 -48.32 21.63
CA PHE A 668 -55.65 -48.13 22.99
C PHE A 668 -56.77 -48.06 24.04
N GLN A 669 -57.86 -47.32 23.78
CA GLN A 669 -59.03 -47.27 24.65
C GLN A 669 -59.72 -48.64 24.80
N LYS A 670 -59.83 -49.38 23.69
CA LYS A 670 -60.35 -50.74 23.67
C LYS A 670 -59.48 -51.69 24.49
N TRP A 671 -58.15 -51.59 24.40
CA TRP A 671 -57.24 -52.38 25.22
C TRP A 671 -57.42 -52.10 26.72
N MET A 672 -57.49 -50.83 27.14
CA MET A 672 -57.75 -50.48 28.56
C MET A 672 -59.11 -51.03 29.03
N THR A 673 -60.13 -50.93 28.19
CA THR A 673 -61.47 -51.48 28.44
C THR A 673 -61.43 -53.00 28.60
N GLN A 674 -60.63 -53.70 27.80
CA GLN A 674 -60.43 -55.14 27.93
C GLN A 674 -59.75 -55.51 29.26
N GLN A 675 -58.72 -54.78 29.69
CA GLN A 675 -58.06 -55.02 30.99
C GLN A 675 -59.06 -54.93 32.14
N ALA A 676 -59.88 -53.88 32.15
CA ALA A 676 -60.86 -53.66 33.20
C ALA A 676 -62.05 -54.65 33.14
N THR A 677 -62.51 -55.01 31.94
CA THR A 677 -63.60 -56.00 31.74
C THR A 677 -63.15 -57.40 32.14
N GLN A 678 -61.93 -57.80 31.79
CA GLN A 678 -61.34 -59.09 32.18
C GLN A 678 -61.42 -59.31 33.69
N VAL A 679 -61.07 -58.29 34.48
CA VAL A 679 -61.10 -58.38 35.94
C VAL A 679 -62.53 -58.40 36.48
N ARG A 680 -63.44 -57.58 35.92
CA ARG A 680 -64.86 -57.60 36.30
C ARG A 680 -65.49 -58.97 36.08
N ASP A 681 -65.26 -59.57 34.92
CA ASP A 681 -65.81 -60.89 34.60
C ASP A 681 -65.19 -61.99 35.48
N ALA A 682 -63.87 -61.94 35.71
CA ALA A 682 -63.16 -62.90 36.54
C ALA A 682 -63.59 -62.85 38.02
N CYS A 683 -63.87 -61.66 38.56
CA CYS A 683 -64.35 -61.46 39.93
C CYS A 683 -65.84 -61.86 40.10
N VAL A 684 -66.66 -61.80 39.05
CA VAL A 684 -68.07 -62.25 39.08
C VAL A 684 -68.20 -63.77 38.97
N GLN A 685 -67.26 -64.45 38.30
CA GLN A 685 -67.22 -65.91 38.26
C GLN A 685 -66.81 -66.49 39.63
N VAL A 686 -67.52 -67.53 40.07
CA VAL A 686 -67.24 -68.25 41.33
C VAL A 686 -65.87 -68.92 41.22
N GLY A 687 -64.87 -68.35 41.89
CA GLY A 687 -63.55 -68.94 42.12
C GLY A 687 -63.40 -69.36 43.59
N ASP A 688 -62.56 -70.36 43.86
CA ASP A 688 -62.51 -71.02 45.17
C ASP A 688 -61.53 -70.36 46.18
N ARG A 689 -60.64 -69.42 45.79
CA ARG A 689 -59.64 -68.83 46.72
C ARG A 689 -59.32 -67.35 46.50
N ASP A 690 -59.20 -66.59 47.59
CA ASP A 690 -58.78 -65.18 47.63
C ASP A 690 -57.39 -64.92 46.99
N ASP A 691 -56.51 -65.93 47.02
CA ASP A 691 -55.15 -65.87 46.50
C ASP A 691 -55.03 -66.14 44.99
N ASP A 692 -56.15 -66.46 44.31
CA ASP A 692 -56.15 -66.68 42.86
C ASP A 692 -55.74 -65.41 42.12
N ILE A 693 -54.89 -65.53 41.10
CA ILE A 693 -54.44 -64.40 40.28
C ILE A 693 -55.45 -64.19 39.14
N VAL A 694 -56.23 -63.09 39.21
CA VAL A 694 -57.27 -62.76 38.21
C VAL A 694 -56.82 -61.67 37.22
N TYR A 695 -55.74 -60.97 37.56
CA TYR A 695 -55.02 -60.03 36.71
C TYR A 695 -53.51 -60.23 36.93
N PRO A 696 -52.62 -60.06 35.93
CA PRO A 696 -51.20 -60.38 36.09
C PRO A 696 -50.59 -59.86 37.39
N LEU A 697 -50.12 -60.77 38.25
CA LEU A 697 -49.52 -60.52 39.57
C LEU A 697 -50.43 -59.86 40.63
N VAL A 698 -51.72 -59.63 40.35
CA VAL A 698 -52.69 -59.07 41.30
C VAL A 698 -53.70 -60.14 41.70
N LYS A 699 -53.88 -60.30 43.03
CA LYS A 699 -54.77 -61.32 43.59
C LYS A 699 -56.24 -60.95 43.41
N ARG A 700 -57.12 -61.96 43.47
CA ARG A 700 -58.58 -61.81 43.41
C ARG A 700 -59.09 -60.84 44.47
N ARG A 701 -58.68 -61.04 45.72
CA ARG A 701 -59.08 -60.16 46.84
C ARG A 701 -58.73 -58.69 46.61
N GLU A 702 -57.52 -58.41 46.12
CA GLU A 702 -57.07 -57.05 45.83
C GLU A 702 -57.84 -56.43 44.65
N SER A 703 -58.16 -57.25 43.65
CA SER A 703 -58.94 -56.83 42.48
C SER A 703 -60.40 -56.50 42.84
N GLU A 704 -61.02 -57.32 43.71
CA GLU A 704 -62.35 -57.07 44.26
C GLU A 704 -62.38 -55.81 45.13
N GLU A 705 -61.32 -55.58 45.93
CA GLU A 705 -61.14 -54.34 46.67
C GLU A 705 -61.10 -53.14 45.73
N PHE A 706 -60.27 -53.17 44.67
CA PHE A 706 -60.17 -52.08 43.69
C PHE A 706 -61.51 -51.80 42.98
N LEU A 707 -62.29 -52.83 42.66
CA LEU A 707 -63.63 -52.69 42.09
C LEU A 707 -64.62 -52.01 43.05
N GLY A 708 -64.52 -52.28 44.35
CA GLY A 708 -65.36 -51.69 45.39
C GLY A 708 -65.01 -50.24 45.77
N LEU A 709 -63.81 -49.75 45.43
CA LEU A 709 -63.40 -48.37 45.70
C LEU A 709 -64.13 -47.36 44.80
N ASN A 710 -64.47 -46.20 45.38
CA ASN A 710 -64.99 -45.07 44.63
C ASN A 710 -63.87 -44.27 43.91
N GLN A 711 -64.25 -43.28 43.11
CA GLN A 711 -63.32 -42.51 42.26
C GLN A 711 -62.21 -41.78 43.05
N GLU A 712 -62.55 -41.16 44.18
CA GLU A 712 -61.58 -40.43 45.01
C GLU A 712 -60.61 -41.38 45.71
N GLN A 713 -61.13 -42.52 46.22
CA GLN A 713 -60.33 -43.57 46.83
C GLN A 713 -59.33 -44.19 45.84
N ARG A 714 -59.76 -44.46 44.60
CA ARG A 714 -58.85 -44.95 43.55
C ARG A 714 -57.78 -43.92 43.19
N ALA A 715 -58.13 -42.63 43.12
CA ALA A 715 -57.16 -41.57 42.84
C ALA A 715 -56.09 -41.43 43.93
N THR A 716 -56.46 -41.57 45.21
CA THR A 716 -55.51 -41.60 46.34
C THR A 716 -54.59 -42.81 46.25
N LEU A 717 -55.14 -44.00 46.02
CA LEU A 717 -54.36 -45.24 45.92
C LEU A 717 -53.41 -45.23 44.71
N ILE A 718 -53.83 -44.62 43.58
CA ILE A 718 -52.95 -44.40 42.42
C ILE A 718 -51.73 -43.55 42.82
N LYS A 719 -51.92 -42.45 43.57
CA LYS A 719 -50.81 -41.61 44.06
C LYS A 719 -49.89 -42.37 45.01
N GLU A 720 -50.45 -43.13 45.95
CA GLU A 720 -49.66 -43.95 46.87
C GLU A 720 -48.83 -45.03 46.14
N LEU A 721 -49.39 -45.68 45.11
CA LEU A 721 -48.66 -46.65 44.31
C LEU A 721 -47.55 -46.00 43.48
N VAL A 722 -47.77 -44.79 42.96
CA VAL A 722 -46.72 -44.03 42.26
C VAL A 722 -45.59 -43.67 43.23
N GLU A 723 -45.89 -43.24 44.45
CA GLU A 723 -44.88 -42.94 45.47
C GLU A 723 -44.11 -44.19 45.89
N ASN A 724 -44.80 -45.30 46.13
CA ASN A 724 -44.15 -46.58 46.43
C ASN A 724 -43.28 -47.08 45.28
N LEU A 725 -43.62 -46.75 44.03
CA LEU A 725 -42.81 -47.07 42.86
C LEU A 725 -41.57 -46.16 42.73
N ARG A 726 -41.62 -44.91 43.21
CA ARG A 726 -40.47 -43.97 43.17
C ARG A 726 -39.25 -44.55 43.88
N GLU A 727 -39.45 -45.33 44.93
CA GLU A 727 -38.40 -46.03 45.68
C GLU A 727 -37.89 -47.33 45.01
N THR A 728 -38.33 -47.63 43.78
CA THR A 728 -37.95 -48.84 43.03
C THR A 728 -37.24 -48.51 41.71
N GLU A 729 -36.58 -49.50 41.09
CA GLU A 729 -35.96 -49.35 39.76
C GLU A 729 -36.97 -48.98 38.65
N TYR A 730 -38.28 -49.05 38.90
CA TYR A 730 -39.35 -48.72 37.97
C TYR A 730 -40.06 -47.39 38.29
N GLY A 731 -39.50 -46.55 39.16
CA GLY A 731 -40.13 -45.26 39.55
C GLY A 731 -40.50 -44.37 38.36
N HIS A 732 -39.61 -44.25 37.38
CA HIS A 732 -39.87 -43.50 36.14
C HIS A 732 -40.99 -44.11 35.29
N VAL A 733 -41.13 -45.44 35.28
CA VAL A 733 -42.24 -46.12 34.60
C VAL A 733 -43.56 -45.81 35.30
N GLY A 734 -43.59 -45.89 36.64
CA GLY A 734 -44.75 -45.50 37.43
C GLY A 734 -45.16 -44.04 37.21
N LYS A 735 -44.17 -43.12 37.19
CA LYS A 735 -44.34 -41.69 36.90
C LYS A 735 -44.98 -41.49 35.52
N LEU A 736 -44.49 -42.16 34.47
CA LEU A 736 -45.02 -42.04 33.12
C LEU A 736 -46.42 -42.63 32.96
N ILE A 737 -46.72 -43.78 33.59
CA ILE A 737 -48.10 -44.33 33.62
C ILE A 737 -49.06 -43.33 34.25
N HIS A 738 -48.65 -42.70 35.36
CA HIS A 738 -49.47 -41.69 36.03
C HIS A 738 -49.68 -40.44 35.17
N ARG A 739 -48.64 -39.96 34.47
CA ARG A 739 -48.76 -38.82 33.53
C ARG A 739 -49.73 -39.13 32.39
N VAL A 740 -49.63 -40.31 31.79
CA VAL A 740 -50.57 -40.75 30.74
C VAL A 740 -52.00 -40.81 31.28
N TYR A 741 -52.18 -41.31 32.51
CA TYR A 741 -53.48 -41.34 33.18
C TYR A 741 -54.05 -39.92 33.39
N LEU A 742 -53.26 -38.98 33.92
CA LEU A 742 -53.69 -37.59 34.13
C LEU A 742 -54.00 -36.86 32.82
N GLY A 743 -53.24 -37.14 31.76
CA GLY A 743 -53.40 -36.54 30.43
C GLY A 743 -54.36 -37.29 29.51
N LEU A 744 -55.05 -38.34 30.00
CA LEU A 744 -55.76 -39.28 29.14
C LEU A 744 -56.92 -38.65 28.37
N GLU A 745 -57.68 -37.76 29.01
CA GLU A 745 -58.78 -37.04 28.37
C GLU A 745 -58.27 -36.17 27.21
N ASP A 746 -57.16 -35.45 27.42
CA ASP A 746 -56.52 -34.62 26.40
C ASP A 746 -55.95 -35.48 25.25
N LEU A 747 -55.36 -36.62 25.58
CA LEU A 747 -54.83 -37.56 24.60
C LEU A 747 -55.94 -38.15 23.72
N LEU A 748 -57.02 -38.67 24.31
CA LEU A 748 -58.12 -39.30 23.57
C LEU A 748 -58.83 -38.26 22.67
N ASN A 749 -59.05 -37.04 23.15
CA ASN A 749 -59.63 -35.96 22.35
C ASN A 749 -58.66 -35.36 21.32
N GLY A 750 -57.37 -35.75 21.33
CA GLY A 750 -56.35 -35.22 20.41
C GLY A 750 -55.92 -33.78 20.71
N ARG A 751 -56.17 -33.29 21.94
CA ARG A 751 -55.74 -31.96 22.40
C ARG A 751 -54.23 -31.88 22.67
N ARG A 752 -53.60 -33.00 23.02
CA ARG A 752 -52.15 -33.15 23.19
C ARG A 752 -51.63 -34.40 22.51
N ASP A 753 -50.37 -34.39 22.08
CA ASP A 753 -49.71 -35.59 21.55
C ASP A 753 -49.13 -36.47 22.67
N GLY A 754 -49.01 -37.78 22.42
CA GLY A 754 -48.45 -38.71 23.41
C GLY A 754 -47.01 -38.36 23.81
N LEU A 755 -46.18 -37.92 22.87
CA LEU A 755 -44.80 -37.48 23.18
C LEU A 755 -44.78 -36.20 24.03
N GLU A 756 -45.74 -35.31 23.82
CA GLU A 756 -45.86 -34.07 24.60
C GLU A 756 -46.23 -34.37 26.07
N ILE A 757 -47.14 -35.32 26.30
CA ILE A 757 -47.50 -35.78 27.66
C ILE A 757 -46.31 -36.46 28.34
N LEU A 758 -45.55 -37.28 27.61
CA LEU A 758 -44.40 -38.00 28.17
C LEU A 758 -43.22 -37.07 28.48
N ARG A 759 -43.03 -36.01 27.69
CA ARG A 759 -41.95 -35.02 27.83
C ARG A 759 -42.30 -33.82 28.73
N GLN A 760 -43.48 -33.79 29.33
CA GLN A 760 -43.89 -32.69 30.19
C GLN A 760 -42.94 -32.58 31.40
N GLU A 761 -42.21 -31.47 31.49
CA GLU A 761 -41.42 -31.12 32.68
C GLU A 761 -42.36 -30.70 33.80
N GLU A 762 -42.26 -31.37 34.95
CA GLU A 762 -42.90 -30.88 36.17
C GLU A 762 -42.04 -29.74 36.71
N LYS A 763 -42.62 -28.55 36.86
CA LYS A 763 -42.09 -27.57 37.82
C LYS A 763 -42.43 -28.07 39.23
N GLU A 764 -41.79 -29.16 39.67
CA GLU A 764 -41.85 -29.56 41.07
C GLU A 764 -41.03 -28.54 41.88
N GLN A 765 -41.71 -27.86 42.80
CA GLN A 765 -41.13 -26.99 43.81
C GLN A 765 -40.45 -27.86 44.87
N ASP A 766 -39.34 -28.51 44.54
CA ASP A 766 -38.42 -29.08 45.54
C ASP A 766 -37.09 -28.33 45.43
N VAL A 767 -37.07 -27.17 46.08
CA VAL A 767 -35.85 -26.49 46.49
C VAL A 767 -35.35 -27.29 47.69
N ASP A 768 -34.39 -28.20 47.50
CA ASP A 768 -33.37 -28.62 48.49
C ASP A 768 -32.58 -29.88 48.03
N ARG A 769 -31.99 -29.86 46.84
CA ARG A 769 -30.86 -30.77 46.51
C ARG A 769 -29.64 -29.96 46.09
N GLU A 770 -28.76 -29.70 47.06
CA GLU A 770 -27.37 -29.30 46.81
C GLU A 770 -26.62 -30.50 46.25
N GLY A 771 -26.44 -30.52 44.93
CA GLY A 771 -25.73 -31.58 44.20
C GLY A 771 -26.39 -31.81 42.85
N GLY A 772 -26.00 -31.00 41.85
CA GLY A 772 -26.58 -31.01 40.50
C GLY A 772 -26.20 -32.26 39.70
N GLU A 773 -26.86 -33.38 39.99
CA GLU A 773 -27.08 -34.41 38.98
C GLU A 773 -28.35 -34.04 38.20
N GLU A 774 -28.23 -33.78 36.90
CA GLU A 774 -29.38 -33.60 36.01
C GLU A 774 -30.30 -34.83 36.15
N GLU A 775 -31.55 -34.63 36.56
CA GLU A 775 -32.54 -35.72 36.67
C GLU A 775 -32.70 -36.37 35.28
N GLU A 776 -32.42 -37.67 35.16
CA GLU A 776 -32.42 -38.38 33.89
C GLU A 776 -33.83 -38.34 33.28
N ASP A 777 -33.95 -37.97 32.00
CA ASP A 777 -35.23 -37.90 31.29
C ASP A 777 -36.03 -39.22 31.49
N PRO A 778 -37.26 -39.18 32.04
CA PRO A 778 -38.04 -40.38 32.34
C PRO A 778 -38.22 -41.31 31.14
N LEU A 779 -38.30 -40.76 29.93
CA LEU A 779 -38.40 -41.56 28.71
C LEU A 779 -37.09 -42.31 28.43
N THR A 780 -35.94 -41.64 28.58
CA THR A 780 -34.61 -42.26 28.53
C THR A 780 -34.44 -43.37 29.56
N SER A 781 -34.95 -43.17 30.79
CA SER A 781 -34.91 -44.16 31.86
C SER A 781 -35.64 -45.47 31.48
N ILE A 782 -36.82 -45.39 30.84
CA ILE A 782 -37.56 -46.59 30.37
C ILE A 782 -36.74 -47.40 29.36
N TYR A 783 -36.13 -46.73 28.38
CA TYR A 783 -35.29 -47.40 27.39
C TYR A 783 -34.08 -48.06 28.06
N ASN A 784 -33.44 -47.38 29.02
CA ASN A 784 -32.33 -47.93 29.78
C ASN A 784 -32.73 -49.17 30.58
N ILE A 785 -33.85 -49.13 31.30
CA ILE A 785 -34.36 -50.29 32.08
C ILE A 785 -34.63 -51.48 31.16
N SER A 786 -35.26 -51.23 30.01
CA SER A 786 -35.55 -52.28 29.01
C SER A 786 -34.26 -52.92 28.48
N ASN A 787 -33.21 -52.11 28.29
CA ASN A 787 -31.91 -52.55 27.80
C ASN A 787 -31.06 -53.26 28.87
N GLN A 788 -31.17 -52.88 30.15
CA GLN A 788 -30.46 -53.51 31.27
C GLN A 788 -30.86 -54.98 31.51
N GLY A 789 -32.03 -55.40 31.01
CA GLY A 789 -32.46 -56.79 31.07
C GLY A 789 -31.63 -57.74 30.18
N TRP A 790 -30.81 -57.21 29.28
CA TRP A 790 -30.12 -57.98 28.24
C TRP A 790 -28.61 -57.76 28.26
N ASN A 791 -27.86 -58.85 28.14
CA ASN A 791 -26.42 -58.84 27.99
C ASN A 791 -26.03 -59.12 26.54
N TYR A 792 -25.65 -58.05 25.83
CA TYR A 792 -25.17 -58.08 24.46
C TYR A 792 -23.65 -58.26 24.33
N ALA A 793 -22.93 -58.32 25.45
CA ALA A 793 -21.46 -58.31 25.43
C ALA A 793 -20.85 -59.49 24.67
N PRO A 794 -21.28 -60.76 24.85
CA PRO A 794 -20.69 -61.89 24.11
C PRO A 794 -20.87 -61.78 22.60
N PHE A 795 -22.04 -61.33 22.16
CA PHE A 795 -22.33 -61.06 20.75
C PHE A 795 -21.41 -59.99 20.18
N LEU A 796 -21.37 -58.81 20.80
CA LEU A 796 -20.61 -57.65 20.30
C LEU A 796 -19.11 -57.90 20.34
N GLU A 797 -18.59 -58.56 21.38
CA GLU A 797 -17.17 -58.88 21.52
C GLU A 797 -16.69 -59.83 20.42
N LEU A 798 -17.43 -60.90 20.16
CA LEU A 798 -17.03 -61.86 19.11
C LEU A 798 -17.23 -61.29 17.71
N LEU A 799 -18.30 -60.52 17.50
CA LEU A 799 -18.57 -59.88 16.21
C LEU A 799 -17.49 -58.84 15.86
N SER A 800 -17.12 -57.98 16.82
CA SER A 800 -16.08 -56.98 16.63
C SER A 800 -14.68 -57.60 16.52
N HIS A 801 -14.44 -58.72 17.21
CA HIS A 801 -13.19 -59.46 17.09
C HIS A 801 -13.03 -60.12 15.71
N ARG A 802 -14.09 -60.73 15.18
CA ARG A 802 -14.09 -61.32 13.84
C ARG A 802 -13.99 -60.25 12.75
N THR A 803 -14.70 -59.14 12.93
CA THR A 803 -14.80 -58.07 11.94
C THR A 803 -14.37 -56.74 12.55
N PRO A 804 -13.08 -56.47 12.73
CA PRO A 804 -12.62 -55.23 13.40
C PRO A 804 -13.00 -53.95 12.65
N HIS A 805 -13.41 -54.05 11.38
CA HIS A 805 -13.88 -52.93 10.56
C HIS A 805 -15.40 -52.80 10.50
N LEU A 806 -16.12 -53.14 11.58
CA LEU A 806 -17.58 -53.03 11.63
C LEU A 806 -18.05 -51.63 11.22
N ARG A 807 -18.99 -51.58 10.27
CA ARG A 807 -19.72 -50.37 9.89
C ARG A 807 -21.14 -50.53 10.43
N ILE A 808 -21.37 -49.94 11.59
CA ILE A 808 -22.62 -50.06 12.34
C ILE A 808 -23.59 -48.99 11.82
N LEU A 809 -24.82 -49.41 11.52
CA LEU A 809 -25.96 -48.54 11.27
C LEU A 809 -27.00 -48.87 12.34
N GLU A 810 -27.25 -47.94 13.25
CA GLU A 810 -28.29 -48.06 14.26
C GLU A 810 -29.53 -47.30 13.80
N ILE A 811 -30.66 -48.00 13.66
CA ILE A 811 -31.93 -47.44 13.19
C ILE A 811 -32.85 -47.26 14.39
N GLY A 812 -33.39 -46.04 14.55
CA GLY A 812 -34.28 -45.71 15.66
C GLY A 812 -33.52 -45.56 16.97
N ALA A 813 -32.34 -44.95 16.91
CA ALA A 813 -31.47 -44.77 18.07
C ALA A 813 -32.08 -43.87 19.16
N GLY A 814 -33.04 -43.01 18.82
CA GLY A 814 -33.90 -42.30 19.77
C GLY A 814 -33.13 -41.47 20.79
N THR A 815 -33.23 -41.81 22.07
CA THR A 815 -32.51 -41.14 23.17
C THR A 815 -31.04 -41.56 23.28
N GLY A 816 -30.60 -42.56 22.50
CA GLY A 816 -29.27 -43.14 22.53
C GLY A 816 -29.03 -44.17 23.64
N GLY A 817 -30.07 -44.65 24.33
CA GLY A 817 -29.90 -45.65 25.41
C GLY A 817 -29.24 -46.95 24.95
N THR A 818 -29.66 -47.48 23.79
CA THR A 818 -29.07 -48.69 23.19
C THR A 818 -27.68 -48.41 22.65
N THR A 819 -27.49 -47.26 21.98
CA THR A 819 -26.19 -46.77 21.51
C THR A 819 -25.15 -46.78 22.61
N ASP A 820 -25.47 -46.21 23.78
CA ASP A 820 -24.57 -46.13 24.94
C ASP A 820 -24.15 -47.53 25.41
N LEU A 821 -25.10 -48.46 25.49
CA LEU A 821 -24.80 -49.84 25.86
C LEU A 821 -23.87 -50.50 24.86
N ILE A 822 -24.15 -50.39 23.55
CA ILE A 822 -23.33 -50.98 22.50
C ILE A 822 -21.91 -50.40 22.53
N LEU A 823 -21.77 -49.07 22.56
CA LEU A 823 -20.47 -48.40 22.59
C LEU A 823 -19.65 -48.79 23.82
N ARG A 824 -20.26 -48.83 25.01
CA ARG A 824 -19.58 -49.30 26.24
C ARG A 824 -19.06 -50.74 26.13
N GLN A 825 -19.81 -51.65 25.51
CA GLN A 825 -19.35 -53.04 25.34
C GLN A 825 -18.24 -53.14 24.29
N LEU A 826 -18.34 -52.40 23.18
CA LEU A 826 -17.29 -52.33 22.17
C LEU A 826 -15.99 -51.76 22.75
N ASP A 827 -16.07 -50.73 23.59
CA ASP A 827 -14.91 -50.18 24.31
C ASP A 827 -14.27 -51.22 25.24
N ARG A 828 -15.09 -51.92 26.03
CA ARG A 828 -14.61 -53.00 26.92
C ARG A 828 -13.93 -54.13 26.18
N SER A 829 -14.38 -54.47 24.96
CA SER A 829 -13.76 -55.52 24.14
C SER A 829 -12.31 -55.20 23.72
N MET A 830 -11.97 -53.91 23.61
CA MET A 830 -10.62 -53.45 23.29
C MET A 830 -9.73 -53.37 24.54
N GLY A 831 -10.33 -53.13 25.71
CA GLY A 831 -9.69 -52.98 27.02
C GLY A 831 -9.86 -51.55 27.55
N GLU A 832 -9.97 -51.38 28.87
CA GLU A 832 -10.38 -50.12 29.52
C GLU A 832 -9.53 -48.89 29.16
N ASN A 833 -8.30 -49.08 28.68
CA ASN A 833 -7.37 -48.01 28.29
C ASN A 833 -7.10 -47.93 26.77
N SER A 834 -7.87 -48.61 25.93
CA SER A 834 -7.70 -48.55 24.47
C SER A 834 -8.21 -47.22 23.91
N MET A 835 -7.36 -46.53 23.12
CA MET A 835 -7.79 -45.39 22.30
C MET A 835 -8.39 -45.82 20.94
N SER A 836 -8.31 -47.10 20.59
CA SER A 836 -8.91 -47.65 19.37
C SER A 836 -10.34 -48.16 19.61
N THR A 837 -11.23 -47.89 18.67
CA THR A 837 -12.61 -48.39 18.65
C THR A 837 -12.67 -49.79 18.04
N ALA A 838 -13.58 -50.64 18.53
CA ALA A 838 -13.84 -51.97 17.96
C ALA A 838 -14.72 -51.94 16.67
N PHE A 839 -14.81 -50.77 16.05
CA PHE A 839 -15.62 -50.51 14.86
C PHE A 839 -14.95 -49.44 14.00
N TYR A 840 -15.21 -49.47 12.69
CA TYR A 840 -14.73 -48.50 11.71
C TYR A 840 -15.62 -47.26 11.63
N SER A 841 -16.94 -47.43 11.65
CA SER A 841 -17.89 -46.32 11.64
C SER A 841 -19.18 -46.68 12.36
N TYR A 842 -19.76 -45.74 13.11
CA TYR A 842 -21.05 -45.90 13.76
C TYR A 842 -22.01 -44.83 13.24
N THR A 843 -23.05 -45.22 12.52
CA THR A 843 -24.05 -44.31 11.97
C THR A 843 -25.27 -44.34 12.87
N TYR A 844 -25.38 -43.33 13.72
CA TYR A 844 -26.52 -43.08 14.57
C TYR A 844 -27.65 -42.50 13.73
N THR A 845 -28.77 -43.21 13.64
CA THR A 845 -29.92 -42.75 12.84
C THR A 845 -31.25 -42.81 13.57
N ASP A 846 -32.10 -41.85 13.23
CA ASP A 846 -33.48 -41.76 13.69
C ASP A 846 -34.34 -41.13 12.58
N VAL A 847 -35.66 -41.31 12.64
CA VAL A 847 -36.60 -40.74 11.67
C VAL A 847 -36.57 -39.21 11.66
N SER A 848 -36.20 -38.60 12.80
CA SER A 848 -36.05 -37.15 12.97
C SER A 848 -34.73 -36.77 13.62
N ALA A 849 -34.22 -35.58 13.32
CA ALA A 849 -32.99 -35.04 13.93
C ALA A 849 -33.21 -34.54 15.38
N GLY A 850 -34.42 -34.67 15.94
CA GLY A 850 -34.80 -34.05 17.22
C GLY A 850 -33.96 -34.51 18.41
N PHE A 851 -33.35 -35.70 18.34
CA PHE A 851 -32.49 -36.24 19.39
C PHE A 851 -30.99 -35.97 19.18
N PHE A 852 -30.57 -35.47 18.01
CA PHE A 852 -29.15 -35.33 17.68
C PHE A 852 -28.38 -34.41 18.63
N PRO A 853 -28.89 -33.24 19.07
CA PRO A 853 -28.15 -32.39 19.99
C PRO A 853 -27.83 -33.08 21.34
N ALA A 854 -28.79 -33.84 21.88
CA ALA A 854 -28.58 -34.60 23.11
C ALA A 854 -27.63 -35.80 22.87
N ALA A 855 -27.78 -36.50 21.75
CA ALA A 855 -26.91 -37.61 21.38
C ALA A 855 -25.47 -37.17 21.08
N MET A 856 -25.25 -36.00 20.48
CA MET A 856 -23.92 -35.41 20.24
C MET A 856 -23.22 -35.03 21.54
N ARG A 857 -23.97 -34.57 22.55
CA ARG A 857 -23.42 -34.34 23.91
C ARG A 857 -23.09 -35.66 24.62
N ARG A 858 -23.97 -36.67 24.49
CA ARG A 858 -23.79 -37.99 25.12
C ARG A 858 -22.69 -38.82 24.45
N PHE A 859 -22.47 -38.66 23.15
CA PHE A 859 -21.46 -39.37 22.35
C PHE A 859 -20.57 -38.38 21.60
N PRO A 860 -19.69 -37.66 22.31
CA PRO A 860 -18.90 -36.60 21.73
C PRO A 860 -17.82 -37.17 20.78
N ARG A 861 -17.55 -36.44 19.70
CA ARG A 861 -16.60 -36.86 18.65
C ARG A 861 -15.16 -37.00 19.15
N ASN A 862 -14.78 -36.32 20.23
CA ASN A 862 -13.46 -36.50 20.84
C ASN A 862 -13.27 -37.92 21.42
N ARG A 863 -14.34 -38.55 21.92
CA ARG A 863 -14.33 -39.94 22.40
C ARG A 863 -14.63 -40.93 21.28
N TYR A 864 -15.59 -40.62 20.43
CA TYR A 864 -16.02 -41.47 19.32
C TYR A 864 -15.87 -40.73 17.97
N PRO A 865 -14.64 -40.57 17.44
CA PRO A 865 -14.40 -39.77 16.23
C PRO A 865 -15.12 -40.32 14.99
N ASN A 866 -15.43 -41.61 15.02
CA ASN A 866 -16.05 -42.35 13.92
C ASN A 866 -17.58 -42.46 14.04
N ILE A 867 -18.23 -41.74 14.97
CA ILE A 867 -19.69 -41.66 15.05
C ILE A 867 -20.24 -40.57 14.10
N ARG A 868 -21.29 -40.91 13.36
CA ARG A 868 -21.99 -40.01 12.43
C ARG A 868 -23.46 -39.97 12.79
N PHE A 869 -24.07 -38.79 12.72
CA PHE A 869 -25.49 -38.58 12.99
C PHE A 869 -26.20 -38.26 11.67
N GLN A 870 -27.19 -39.06 11.30
CA GLN A 870 -27.92 -38.89 10.05
C GLN A 870 -29.38 -39.29 10.22
N THR A 871 -30.31 -38.58 9.59
CA THR A 871 -31.72 -38.98 9.60
C THR A 871 -31.95 -40.14 8.62
N LEU A 872 -32.70 -41.15 9.07
CA LEU A 872 -33.09 -42.29 8.24
C LEU A 872 -34.55 -42.64 8.52
N ASP A 873 -35.37 -42.50 7.48
CA ASP A 873 -36.76 -42.93 7.50
C ASP A 873 -36.85 -44.24 6.71
N ILE A 874 -37.01 -45.35 7.41
CA ILE A 874 -37.07 -46.70 6.82
C ILE A 874 -38.34 -46.96 6.00
N THR A 875 -39.33 -46.05 6.04
CA THR A 875 -40.50 -46.10 5.16
C THR A 875 -40.22 -45.50 3.77
N SER A 876 -39.09 -44.81 3.63
CA SER A 876 -38.60 -44.21 2.38
C SER A 876 -37.39 -44.98 1.84
N ASP A 877 -37.16 -44.90 0.53
CA ASP A 877 -35.96 -45.47 -0.09
C ASP A 877 -34.69 -44.73 0.40
N PRO A 878 -33.74 -45.42 1.05
CA PRO A 878 -32.53 -44.80 1.57
C PRO A 878 -31.64 -44.15 0.49
N GLU A 879 -31.71 -44.59 -0.76
CA GLU A 879 -30.94 -43.98 -1.86
C GLU A 879 -31.49 -42.60 -2.27
N THR A 880 -32.79 -42.37 -2.12
CA THR A 880 -33.44 -41.13 -2.55
C THR A 880 -33.06 -39.90 -1.71
N LYS A 881 -32.65 -40.08 -0.46
CA LYS A 881 -32.14 -39.00 0.42
C LYS A 881 -30.61 -38.84 0.39
N ALA A 882 -29.86 -39.71 -0.31
CA ALA A 882 -28.40 -39.66 -0.39
C ALA A 882 -27.84 -38.70 -1.46
N SER A 883 -28.65 -37.77 -1.98
CA SER A 883 -28.23 -36.79 -3.00
C SER A 883 -27.63 -35.51 -2.38
N HIS A 884 -26.42 -35.64 -1.83
CA HIS A 884 -25.29 -34.67 -1.78
C HIS A 884 -24.50 -34.69 -0.44
N PRO A 885 -23.15 -34.58 -0.44
CA PRO A 885 -22.21 -34.62 -1.56
C PRO A 885 -21.47 -35.96 -1.66
N ARG A 886 -21.20 -36.38 -2.91
CA ARG A 886 -20.22 -37.41 -3.23
C ARG A 886 -18.85 -36.94 -2.75
N HIS A 887 -18.15 -37.78 -2.01
CA HIS A 887 -16.70 -37.66 -1.84
C HIS A 887 -16.05 -37.51 -3.22
N SER A 888 -15.37 -36.40 -3.45
CA SER A 888 -14.37 -36.30 -4.50
C SER A 888 -13.27 -37.31 -4.20
N THR A 889 -13.20 -38.36 -5.00
CA THR A 889 -11.95 -39.11 -5.15
C THR A 889 -11.00 -38.24 -5.96
N SER A 890 -10.21 -37.43 -5.26
CA SER A 890 -8.97 -36.88 -5.81
C SER A 890 -7.85 -37.86 -5.49
N SER A 891 -7.23 -38.34 -6.56
CA SER A 891 -5.88 -38.92 -6.61
C SER A 891 -4.85 -38.08 -5.88
#